data_AF-A0A507C589-F1
#
_entry.id   AF-A0A507C589-F1
#
_cell.length_a   1.000
_cell.length_b   1.000
_cell.length_c   1.000
_cell.angle_alpha   90.00
_cell.angle_beta   90.00
_cell.angle_gamma   90.00
#
_symmetry.space_group_name_H-M   'P 1'
#
loop_
_entity.id
_entity.type
_entity.pdbx_description
1 polymer ?
#
loop_
_entity_poly.entity_id
_entity_poly.type
_entity_poly.pdbx_seq_one_letter_code
_entity_poly.pdbx_strand_id
1 'polypeptide(L)'
;MDGETRPLLADTNIEPIPVANNATDRVAQEGETPSRSNKLPWWKTPSPMMIIIPLFFHVLSASLTLAPSTQFFLLYLCGQMKASEVAAHGDFTSWLPLGFVRIPGSSLDLPSFEQCNADKVFQEHVQQLATSWSMALALCTSIPAIFAVPFIGILLDKFGRTTTIKFPIISLLAGVLGLISVARLGFGMWILILTHLVQGLLGGFQVFVMVAFSYLSDVSTARKRTTTFARMEAMLFLAFLGGPFAGGLLATIDVVVPFYVCALGEVLVLLYVLLILPESMGFVPEDKDIEPSSISSTPLTSRSRAGSVSASTNASLGNVKSNMLETMSVFFVSRLDAHGHKQGKLSRLLLVTLAFIMAISFAGLQFSFIFYTALQFGWDSYDDGLFLLILGIGRILSVAVILPYTLKFIPKAATALYRTTFEMWIVRLAILCNVIGFICFGFATAGWQFFVIGAADSFGSVTLPMVRAVLSRSVDSSLQGRLFSAIALVETVSGAASPLLFGSLYRSTVMWMPQLIFFAIAGLYGLGLLITFGVRYHELVLFGGDEVAAETANGDESAALLEPEASPSSSSKSNERSLLVRVAEEVEEELGGHLLDKGPLLDYFQCITDYKFDPSPVLLLERIVFAFPTNATSDIESASSPNMQVDTTQEQVSKDVRREISKQAIFSPDANPTGELVKTVGSSKFKSDMPLAELRKLYLRPPVTLSPITNEHGMLVYGKDSKTYPAVRRLKQAEKKRILVTGGAGFVGSHLVDRLMLMGHDVTVVDNLFTGSKKNIEHWIGHPHFDFIRHDVINHFMVEVDQIYHLACPASPPHYQYNPIKTVKTSVMGTINMLGLAKRVKARFLLTSTSEIYGDPEEHPQKESYWGRVNPIGPRACYDEGKRVAETLTYSYQNQDKVDVRVARIFNTFGPRMNAEDGRVVSNFVIQALKGVPLTIYGDGAQTRSFQYVHDLVDGLIALMESDATDPVNLGNPEEYTIKQFAEIIRDVVDNSTEIINMPATTDDPQRRRPDITRAQTVLGWEPTFSVAQGIEETVEYFRNILPEL
;
A
#
# COMPACT_ATOMS: atom_id res chain seq x y z
N MET A 1 48.76 48.52 29.15
CA MET A 1 48.91 49.00 27.76
C MET A 1 48.76 47.81 26.86
N ASP A 2 47.80 47.98 25.96
CA ASP A 2 47.34 47.12 24.88
C ASP A 2 48.43 46.48 24.03
N GLY A 3 48.05 45.44 23.29
CA GLY A 3 48.74 45.09 22.05
C GLY A 3 48.52 43.67 21.58
N GLU A 4 47.36 43.39 20.98
CA GLU A 4 47.19 42.26 20.05
C GLU A 4 48.16 42.38 18.85
N THR A 5 48.66 41.25 18.35
CA THR A 5 48.85 41.01 16.90
C THR A 5 49.16 39.53 16.61
N ARG A 6 48.52 39.01 15.56
CA ARG A 6 48.57 37.63 15.01
C ARG A 6 49.95 37.26 14.45
N PRO A 7 50.20 35.98 14.05
CA PRO A 7 49.84 35.56 12.67
C PRO A 7 49.40 34.08 12.50
N LEU A 8 48.69 33.84 11.39
CA LEU A 8 48.50 32.54 10.72
C LEU A 8 49.68 32.28 9.78
N LEU A 9 50.14 31.03 9.67
CA LEU A 9 50.16 30.24 8.42
C LEU A 9 50.80 28.86 8.61
N ALA A 10 50.39 27.95 7.73
CA ALA A 10 50.51 26.50 7.73
C ALA A 10 51.93 25.95 7.50
N ASP A 11 52.19 24.71 7.94
CA ASP A 11 52.34 23.60 6.98
C ASP A 11 52.45 22.18 7.58
N THR A 12 51.87 21.23 6.85
CA THR A 12 52.17 19.78 6.75
C THR A 12 51.93 18.84 7.94
N ASN A 13 50.84 18.05 7.84
CA ASN A 13 50.62 16.81 8.59
C ASN A 13 50.76 15.60 7.65
N ILE A 14 51.71 14.72 7.96
CA ILE A 14 51.64 13.29 7.65
C ILE A 14 51.82 12.58 8.99
N GLU A 15 50.80 11.87 9.46
CA GLU A 15 50.91 10.95 10.59
C GLU A 15 50.31 9.57 10.24
N PRO A 16 50.85 8.49 10.83
CA PRO A 16 50.61 7.12 10.43
C PRO A 16 49.39 6.48 11.11
N ILE A 17 48.89 5.43 10.46
CA ILE A 17 47.79 4.56 10.88
C ILE A 17 48.12 3.83 12.20
N PRO A 18 47.16 3.72 13.15
CA PRO A 18 47.14 2.62 14.09
C PRO A 18 45.92 1.70 13.94
N VAL A 19 46.22 0.43 14.23
CA VAL A 19 45.46 -0.81 14.12
C VAL A 19 44.23 -0.84 15.04
N ALA A 20 43.12 -1.36 14.50
CA ALA A 20 41.88 -1.61 15.20
C ALA A 20 42.01 -2.78 16.20
N ASN A 21 41.62 -2.56 17.45
CA ASN A 21 41.19 -3.62 18.36
C ASN A 21 40.25 -3.07 19.44
N ASN A 22 39.28 -3.91 19.80
CA ASN A 22 38.39 -3.88 20.97
C ASN A 22 37.10 -3.04 20.89
N ALA A 23 36.07 -3.72 20.40
CA ALA A 23 34.68 -3.50 20.79
C ALA A 23 34.49 -3.93 22.25
N THR A 24 34.65 -3.01 23.20
CA THR A 24 34.18 -3.18 24.59
C THR A 24 33.94 -1.86 25.34
N ASP A 25 34.38 -0.71 24.82
CA ASP A 25 34.29 0.58 25.53
C ASP A 25 33.17 1.54 25.09
N ARG A 26 32.11 1.05 24.43
CA ARG A 26 30.97 1.92 24.00
C ARG A 26 29.71 1.86 24.88
N VAL A 27 29.76 1.30 26.09
CA VAL A 27 28.57 1.14 26.94
C VAL A 27 28.63 1.92 28.27
N ALA A 28 29.60 2.80 28.46
CA ALA A 28 29.69 3.59 29.69
C ALA A 28 30.14 5.03 29.42
N GLN A 29 29.28 5.83 28.80
CA GLN A 29 29.22 7.29 28.98
C GLN A 29 27.94 7.82 28.34
N GLU A 30 27.38 8.88 28.95
CA GLU A 30 26.18 9.64 28.59
C GLU A 30 24.84 9.13 29.16
N GLY A 31 24.70 9.33 30.47
CA GLY A 31 23.44 9.76 31.05
C GLY A 31 23.21 11.25 30.76
N GLU A 32 22.74 11.56 29.56
CA GLU A 32 22.09 12.82 29.22
C GLU A 32 20.83 12.49 28.42
N THR A 33 19.67 13.04 28.82
CA THR A 33 18.43 12.96 28.04
C THR A 33 18.66 13.62 26.68
N PRO A 34 18.46 12.93 25.54
CA PRO A 34 18.72 13.54 24.25
C PRO A 34 17.69 14.64 23.99
N SER A 35 18.20 15.85 23.83
CA SER A 35 17.46 17.00 23.32
C SER A 35 16.94 16.71 21.91
N ARG A 36 15.84 17.38 21.57
CA ARG A 36 15.03 17.19 20.36
C ARG A 36 15.75 17.70 19.10
N SER A 37 16.93 17.19 18.76
CA SER A 37 17.66 17.52 17.52
C SER A 37 18.69 16.46 17.15
N ASN A 38 18.23 15.42 16.44
CA ASN A 38 18.98 14.71 15.37
C ASN A 38 18.17 13.49 14.95
N LYS A 39 17.15 13.68 14.11
CA LYS A 39 16.57 12.55 13.38
C LYS A 39 17.63 12.05 12.41
N LEU A 40 18.06 10.80 12.58
CA LEU A 40 18.90 10.12 11.60
C LEU A 40 18.27 10.27 10.20
N PRO A 41 19.07 10.47 9.13
CA PRO A 41 18.55 10.47 7.77
C PRO A 41 17.74 9.20 7.48
N TRP A 42 16.76 9.28 6.58
CA TRP A 42 15.82 8.17 6.33
C TRP A 42 16.51 6.86 5.92
N TRP A 43 17.69 6.93 5.30
CA TRP A 43 18.51 5.75 4.94
C TRP A 43 19.27 5.13 6.12
N LYS A 44 19.33 5.82 7.27
CA LYS A 44 19.89 5.31 8.53
C LYS A 44 18.81 4.92 9.55
N THR A 45 17.53 5.16 9.26
CA THR A 45 16.42 4.74 10.13
C THR A 45 15.92 3.35 9.73
N PRO A 46 15.94 2.35 10.63
CA PRO A 46 15.38 1.02 10.38
C PRO A 46 13.90 1.13 10.01
N SER A 47 13.50 0.49 8.91
CA SER A 47 12.10 0.43 8.50
C SER A 47 11.80 -0.92 7.85
N PRO A 48 10.52 -1.36 7.82
CA PRO A 48 10.13 -2.59 7.15
C PRO A 48 10.61 -2.69 5.70
N MET A 49 10.60 -1.58 4.95
CA MET A 49 10.97 -1.59 3.53
C MET A 49 12.47 -1.82 3.31
N MET A 50 13.33 -1.41 4.26
CA MET A 50 14.78 -1.59 4.14
C MET A 50 15.20 -3.06 4.08
N ILE A 51 14.47 -3.94 4.78
CA ILE A 51 14.71 -5.39 4.77
C ILE A 51 13.89 -6.12 3.69
N ILE A 52 12.69 -5.62 3.35
CA ILE A 52 11.82 -6.25 2.33
C ILE A 52 12.48 -6.22 0.95
N ILE A 53 13.22 -5.16 0.61
CA ILE A 53 13.91 -5.04 -0.69
C ILE A 53 14.96 -6.14 -0.90
N PRO A 54 16.01 -6.27 -0.05
CA PRO A 54 17.00 -7.33 -0.23
C PRO A 54 16.39 -8.73 -0.06
N LEU A 55 15.35 -8.86 0.76
CA LEU A 55 14.58 -10.10 0.88
C LEU A 55 13.93 -10.51 -0.44
N PHE A 56 13.24 -9.57 -1.10
CA PHE A 56 12.62 -9.81 -2.40
C PHE A 56 13.65 -10.28 -3.43
N PHE A 57 14.78 -9.58 -3.55
CA PHE A 57 15.79 -9.93 -4.55
C PHE A 57 16.53 -11.24 -4.23
N HIS A 58 16.79 -11.55 -2.96
CA HIS A 58 17.36 -12.85 -2.56
C HIS A 58 16.43 -14.00 -2.93
N VAL A 59 15.14 -13.87 -2.61
CA VAL A 59 14.16 -14.93 -2.91
C VAL A 59 13.90 -15.04 -4.41
N LEU A 60 13.89 -13.92 -5.13
CA LEU A 60 13.75 -13.88 -6.58
C LEU A 60 14.92 -14.64 -7.20
N SER A 61 16.14 -14.26 -6.86
CA SER A 61 17.38 -14.90 -7.27
C SER A 61 17.40 -16.40 -6.95
N ALA A 62 17.09 -16.80 -5.71
CA ALA A 62 17.02 -18.21 -5.31
C ALA A 62 16.00 -19.00 -6.16
N SER A 63 14.80 -18.45 -6.36
CA SER A 63 13.71 -19.11 -7.06
C SER A 63 13.89 -19.18 -8.59
N LEU A 64 14.78 -18.36 -9.19
CA LEU A 64 15.21 -18.53 -10.60
C LEU A 64 15.76 -19.95 -10.86
N THR A 65 16.38 -20.56 -9.85
CA THR A 65 17.05 -21.86 -10.02
C THR A 65 16.12 -23.05 -9.76
N LEU A 66 14.89 -22.82 -9.28
CA LEU A 66 14.01 -23.88 -8.79
C LEU A 66 13.63 -24.92 -9.85
N ALA A 67 13.00 -24.49 -10.95
CA ALA A 67 12.68 -25.40 -12.07
C ALA A 67 13.94 -25.82 -12.86
N PRO A 68 14.86 -24.90 -13.22
CA PRO A 68 16.05 -25.25 -14.00
C PRO A 68 17.00 -26.24 -13.31
N SER A 69 17.13 -26.19 -11.98
CA SER A 69 17.96 -27.17 -11.24
C SER A 69 17.40 -28.58 -11.38
N THR A 70 16.08 -28.73 -11.26
CA THR A 70 15.41 -30.03 -11.36
C THR A 70 15.51 -30.59 -12.77
N GLN A 71 15.27 -29.76 -13.80
CA GLN A 71 15.48 -30.15 -15.19
C GLN A 71 16.94 -30.51 -15.47
N PHE A 72 17.90 -29.73 -14.95
CA PHE A 72 19.33 -30.05 -15.06
C PHE A 72 19.66 -31.41 -14.45
N PHE A 73 19.13 -31.74 -13.25
CA PHE A 73 19.33 -33.05 -12.63
C PHE A 73 18.77 -34.19 -13.49
N LEU A 74 17.56 -34.04 -14.04
CA LEU A 74 16.96 -35.03 -14.92
C LEU A 74 17.82 -35.25 -16.17
N LEU A 75 18.21 -34.18 -16.85
CA LEU A 75 19.04 -34.25 -18.07
C LEU A 75 20.43 -34.83 -17.80
N TYR A 76 21.07 -34.44 -16.70
CA TYR A 76 22.39 -34.93 -16.31
C TYR A 76 22.38 -36.43 -16.01
N LEU A 77 21.43 -36.90 -15.20
CA LEU A 77 21.30 -38.33 -14.87
C LEU A 77 20.90 -39.16 -16.09
N CYS A 78 20.05 -38.62 -16.96
CA CYS A 78 19.68 -39.23 -18.23
C CYS A 78 20.88 -39.45 -19.16
N GLY A 79 21.75 -38.43 -19.28
CA GLY A 79 23.00 -38.53 -20.02
C GLY A 79 23.95 -39.56 -19.43
N GLN A 80 24.09 -39.60 -18.10
CA GLN A 80 24.91 -40.60 -17.41
C GLN A 80 24.41 -42.04 -17.61
N MET A 81 23.10 -42.28 -17.48
CA MET A 81 22.52 -43.60 -17.68
C MET A 81 22.69 -44.09 -19.12
N LYS A 82 22.56 -43.20 -20.11
CA LYS A 82 22.81 -43.53 -21.53
C LYS A 82 24.29 -43.77 -21.85
N ALA A 83 25.21 -43.08 -21.17
CA ALA A 83 26.66 -43.20 -21.38
C ALA A 83 27.29 -44.41 -20.68
N SER A 84 26.68 -44.91 -19.60
CA SER A 84 27.18 -46.05 -18.82
C SER A 84 26.69 -47.40 -19.38
N GLU A 85 27.51 -48.45 -19.31
CA GLU A 85 27.12 -49.86 -19.60
C GLU A 85 26.01 -50.41 -18.66
N VAL A 86 25.46 -49.61 -17.75
CA VAL A 86 24.30 -49.95 -16.89
C VAL A 86 23.07 -50.32 -17.72
N ALA A 87 22.93 -49.73 -18.91
CA ALA A 87 21.90 -50.12 -19.89
C ALA A 87 22.06 -51.58 -20.39
N ALA A 88 23.26 -52.18 -20.29
CA ALA A 88 23.53 -53.53 -20.78
C ALA A 88 23.23 -54.63 -19.73
N HIS A 89 23.12 -54.32 -18.43
CA HIS A 89 23.00 -55.33 -17.36
C HIS A 89 21.80 -55.16 -16.40
N GLY A 90 20.96 -54.13 -16.58
CA GLY A 90 19.64 -54.05 -15.92
C GLY A 90 19.65 -53.89 -14.40
N ASP A 91 20.80 -53.66 -13.77
CA ASP A 91 20.92 -53.44 -12.33
C ASP A 91 20.95 -51.94 -11.99
N PHE A 92 19.76 -51.36 -11.83
CA PHE A 92 19.54 -49.94 -11.54
C PHE A 92 19.69 -49.59 -10.04
N THR A 93 20.20 -50.50 -9.21
CA THR A 93 20.15 -50.37 -7.73
C THR A 93 21.36 -49.68 -7.10
N SER A 94 22.48 -49.52 -7.83
CA SER A 94 23.71 -48.92 -7.30
C SER A 94 23.79 -47.40 -7.55
N TRP A 95 23.32 -46.63 -6.57
CA TRP A 95 23.46 -45.16 -6.44
C TRP A 95 24.88 -44.59 -6.27
N LEU A 96 25.84 -45.36 -5.72
CA LEU A 96 27.17 -44.86 -5.33
C LEU A 96 28.16 -44.57 -6.49
N PRO A 97 28.20 -45.35 -7.59
CA PRO A 97 29.18 -45.13 -8.67
C PRO A 97 28.94 -43.86 -9.47
N LEU A 98 27.69 -43.40 -9.61
CA LEU A 98 27.30 -42.28 -10.48
C LEU A 98 27.74 -40.89 -9.94
N GLY A 99 28.09 -40.78 -8.65
CA GLY A 99 28.53 -39.52 -8.04
C GLY A 99 29.98 -39.12 -8.35
N PHE A 100 30.80 -40.08 -8.82
CA PHE A 100 32.24 -39.90 -9.03
C PHE A 100 32.67 -39.97 -10.51
N VAL A 101 31.76 -40.35 -11.40
CA VAL A 101 32.02 -40.43 -12.84
C VAL A 101 31.92 -39.03 -13.46
N ARG A 102 32.94 -38.65 -14.22
CA ARG A 102 33.00 -37.39 -14.97
C ARG A 102 32.39 -37.60 -16.36
N ILE A 103 31.50 -36.72 -16.79
CA ILE A 103 31.15 -36.63 -18.22
C ILE A 103 32.29 -35.89 -18.93
N PRO A 104 32.94 -36.47 -19.95
CA PRO A 104 33.84 -35.70 -20.81
C PRO A 104 32.98 -34.78 -21.71
N GLY A 105 33.05 -33.46 -21.52
CA GLY A 105 32.37 -32.48 -22.39
C GLY A 105 31.70 -31.35 -21.60
N SER A 106 31.77 -30.12 -22.12
CA SER A 106 30.98 -28.97 -21.66
C SER A 106 29.47 -29.17 -21.96
N SER A 107 28.59 -28.28 -21.50
CA SER A 107 27.12 -28.30 -21.68
C SER A 107 26.56 -28.54 -23.09
N LEU A 108 27.40 -28.66 -24.12
CA LEU A 108 27.01 -28.99 -25.49
C LEU A 108 26.55 -30.45 -25.67
N ASP A 109 26.83 -31.36 -24.73
CA ASP A 109 26.52 -32.80 -24.89
C ASP A 109 25.38 -33.32 -23.95
N LEU A 110 24.64 -32.44 -23.26
CA LEU A 110 23.46 -32.87 -22.52
C LEU A 110 22.35 -33.31 -23.50
N PRO A 111 21.66 -34.43 -23.26
CA PRO A 111 20.55 -34.86 -24.12
C PRO A 111 19.43 -33.83 -24.08
N SER A 112 18.66 -33.71 -25.17
CA SER A 112 17.47 -32.86 -25.15
C SER A 112 16.41 -33.46 -24.22
N PHE A 113 15.51 -32.61 -23.72
CA PHE A 113 14.41 -33.06 -22.84
C PHE A 113 13.51 -34.09 -23.54
N GLU A 114 13.22 -33.90 -24.82
CA GLU A 114 12.50 -34.87 -25.66
C GLU A 114 13.24 -36.21 -25.79
N GLN A 115 14.57 -36.18 -25.96
CA GLN A 115 15.39 -37.40 -26.02
C GLN A 115 15.37 -38.16 -24.70
N CYS A 116 15.16 -37.48 -23.57
CA CYS A 116 15.07 -38.12 -22.27
C CYS A 116 13.67 -38.70 -21.98
N ASN A 117 12.61 -38.06 -22.50
CA ASN A 117 11.21 -38.49 -22.32
C ASN A 117 10.71 -39.49 -23.38
N ALA A 118 11.56 -39.91 -24.32
CA ALA A 118 11.15 -40.79 -25.42
C ALA A 118 10.72 -42.21 -24.98
N ASP A 119 11.25 -42.73 -23.86
CA ASP A 119 10.86 -44.02 -23.29
C ASP A 119 10.37 -43.82 -21.85
N LYS A 120 9.08 -44.13 -21.64
CA LYS A 120 8.40 -43.94 -20.37
C LYS A 120 8.98 -44.81 -19.24
N VAL A 121 9.33 -46.06 -19.53
CA VAL A 121 9.90 -46.98 -18.51
C VAL A 121 11.28 -46.51 -18.10
N PHE A 122 12.08 -46.06 -19.06
CA PHE A 122 13.38 -45.45 -18.80
C PHE A 122 13.26 -44.16 -17.99
N GLN A 123 12.31 -43.30 -18.33
CA GLN A 123 12.03 -42.03 -17.63
C GLN A 123 11.62 -42.27 -16.18
N GLU A 124 10.80 -43.28 -15.88
CA GLU A 124 10.42 -43.66 -14.52
C GLU A 124 11.64 -44.02 -13.65
N HIS A 125 12.65 -44.72 -14.22
CA HIS A 125 13.90 -45.04 -13.52
C HIS A 125 14.79 -43.82 -13.30
N VAL A 126 14.93 -42.95 -14.31
CA VAL A 126 15.67 -41.67 -14.20
C VAL A 126 15.06 -40.83 -13.07
N GLN A 127 13.72 -40.78 -12.97
CA GLN A 127 13.04 -40.05 -11.92
C GLN A 127 13.22 -40.67 -10.53
N GLN A 128 13.21 -41.99 -10.37
CA GLN A 128 13.54 -42.62 -9.09
C GLN A 128 14.94 -42.24 -8.60
N LEU A 129 15.91 -42.19 -9.53
CA LEU A 129 17.29 -41.82 -9.22
C LEU A 129 17.42 -40.32 -8.92
N ALA A 130 16.78 -39.45 -9.71
CA ALA A 130 16.75 -38.01 -9.48
C ALA A 130 16.08 -37.65 -8.15
N THR A 131 14.99 -38.33 -7.81
CA THR A 131 14.31 -38.22 -6.50
C THR A 131 15.25 -38.63 -5.38
N SER A 132 16.02 -39.71 -5.54
CA SER A 132 16.99 -40.17 -4.54
C SER A 132 18.12 -39.18 -4.30
N TRP A 133 18.66 -38.59 -5.37
CA TRP A 133 19.69 -37.55 -5.29
C TRP A 133 19.17 -36.28 -4.65
N SER A 134 18.00 -35.81 -5.06
CA SER A 134 17.36 -34.62 -4.48
C SER A 134 17.11 -34.81 -2.99
N MET A 135 16.70 -36.01 -2.56
CA MET A 135 16.51 -36.35 -1.16
C MET A 135 17.84 -36.29 -0.39
N ALA A 136 18.93 -36.83 -0.95
CA ALA A 136 20.25 -36.79 -0.34
C ALA A 136 20.76 -35.34 -0.19
N LEU A 137 20.63 -34.50 -1.21
CA LEU A 137 21.04 -33.08 -1.16
C LEU A 137 20.22 -32.27 -0.16
N ALA A 138 18.89 -32.52 -0.10
CA ALA A 138 18.02 -31.90 0.88
C ALA A 138 18.43 -32.28 2.32
N LEU A 139 18.78 -33.54 2.57
CA LEU A 139 19.30 -33.98 3.88
C LEU A 139 20.66 -33.37 4.22
N CYS A 140 21.55 -33.24 3.23
CA CYS A 140 22.86 -32.59 3.40
C CYS A 140 22.71 -31.11 3.79
N THR A 141 21.63 -30.46 3.39
CA THR A 141 21.32 -29.08 3.79
C THR A 141 20.62 -29.04 5.15
N SER A 142 19.56 -29.83 5.34
CA SER A 142 18.68 -29.73 6.49
C SER A 142 19.32 -30.27 7.77
N ILE A 143 20.11 -31.35 7.72
CA ILE A 143 20.72 -31.95 8.91
C ILE A 143 21.71 -30.98 9.58
N PRO A 144 22.70 -30.38 8.88
CA PRO A 144 23.55 -29.36 9.49
C PRO A 144 22.76 -28.12 9.93
N ALA A 145 21.75 -27.72 9.15
CA ALA A 145 20.92 -26.56 9.48
C ALA A 145 20.15 -26.71 10.80
N ILE A 146 19.71 -27.92 11.16
CA ILE A 146 19.06 -28.20 12.47
C ILE A 146 19.96 -27.77 13.65
N PHE A 147 21.28 -27.90 13.50
CA PHE A 147 22.24 -27.48 14.51
C PHE A 147 22.69 -26.03 14.34
N ALA A 148 22.79 -25.54 13.10
CA ALA A 148 23.23 -24.19 12.81
C ALA A 148 22.17 -23.13 13.16
N VAL A 149 20.88 -23.39 12.90
CA VAL A 149 19.79 -22.42 13.10
C VAL A 149 19.71 -21.92 14.55
N PRO A 150 19.69 -22.79 15.59
CA PRO A 150 19.67 -22.33 16.99
C PRO A 150 20.92 -21.55 17.38
N PHE A 151 22.08 -21.97 16.86
CA PHE A 151 23.35 -21.28 17.11
C PHE A 151 23.36 -19.88 16.50
N ILE A 152 22.94 -19.76 15.24
CA ILE A 152 22.82 -18.48 14.53
C ILE A 152 21.73 -17.60 15.16
N GLY A 153 20.66 -18.20 15.70
CA GLY A 153 19.65 -17.51 16.50
C GLY A 153 20.21 -16.83 17.76
N ILE A 154 21.19 -17.45 18.43
CA ILE A 154 21.91 -16.82 19.56
C ILE A 154 22.85 -15.72 19.06
N LEU A 155 23.52 -15.94 17.92
CA LEU A 155 24.37 -14.92 17.30
C LEU A 155 23.55 -13.69 16.89
N LEU A 156 22.30 -13.87 16.43
CA LEU A 156 21.37 -12.78 16.11
C LEU A 156 21.18 -11.81 17.27
N ASP A 157 21.07 -12.32 18.49
CA ASP A 157 20.87 -11.51 19.70
C ASP A 157 22.17 -10.86 20.20
N LYS A 158 23.34 -11.37 19.77
CA LYS A 158 24.66 -10.87 20.18
C LYS A 158 25.31 -9.90 19.19
N PHE A 159 25.21 -10.18 17.90
CA PHE A 159 25.95 -9.49 16.82
C PHE A 159 25.07 -8.61 15.92
N GLY A 160 23.75 -8.57 16.17
CA GLY A 160 22.81 -7.80 15.37
C GLY A 160 22.27 -8.56 14.16
N ARG A 161 21.21 -8.02 13.56
CA ARG A 161 20.47 -8.62 12.45
C ARG A 161 21.22 -8.43 11.14
N THR A 162 21.86 -7.27 10.95
CA THR A 162 22.59 -6.93 9.72
C THR A 162 23.87 -7.73 9.51
N THR A 163 24.58 -8.07 10.59
CA THR A 163 25.76 -8.93 10.51
C THR A 163 25.38 -10.37 10.15
N THR A 164 24.29 -10.85 10.75
CA THR A 164 23.91 -12.26 10.68
C THR A 164 23.24 -12.63 9.34
N ILE A 165 22.56 -11.68 8.69
CA ILE A 165 21.88 -11.93 7.40
C ILE A 165 22.86 -12.25 6.25
N LYS A 166 24.16 -12.00 6.42
CA LYS A 166 25.21 -12.28 5.41
C LYS A 166 25.44 -13.77 5.22
N PHE A 167 25.33 -14.57 6.28
CA PHE A 167 25.59 -16.02 6.23
C PHE A 167 24.70 -16.75 5.21
N PRO A 168 23.37 -16.61 5.22
CA PRO A 168 22.53 -17.31 4.26
C PRO A 168 22.72 -16.87 2.80
N ILE A 169 23.07 -15.61 2.55
CA ILE A 169 23.39 -15.09 1.20
C ILE A 169 24.65 -15.78 0.66
N ILE A 170 25.72 -15.84 1.48
CA ILE A 170 26.96 -16.54 1.14
C ILE A 170 26.69 -18.05 0.92
N SER A 171 25.80 -18.62 1.72
CA SER A 171 25.40 -20.03 1.65
C SER A 171 24.75 -20.39 0.31
N LEU A 172 23.86 -19.52 -0.20
CA LEU A 172 23.17 -19.73 -1.46
C LEU A 172 24.12 -19.53 -2.65
N LEU A 173 24.99 -18.50 -2.58
CA LEU A 173 26.03 -18.29 -3.58
C LEU A 173 26.95 -19.51 -3.72
N ALA A 174 27.35 -20.14 -2.61
CA ALA A 174 28.13 -21.37 -2.63
C ALA A 174 27.37 -22.54 -3.30
N GLY A 175 26.06 -22.68 -3.05
CA GLY A 175 25.21 -23.68 -3.69
C GLY A 175 25.16 -23.52 -5.22
N VAL A 176 24.94 -22.29 -5.69
CA VAL A 176 24.84 -21.97 -7.12
C VAL A 176 26.19 -22.10 -7.83
N LEU A 177 27.28 -21.70 -7.18
CA LEU A 177 28.63 -21.96 -7.69
C LEU A 177 28.92 -23.46 -7.79
N GLY A 178 28.37 -24.28 -6.89
CA GLY A 178 28.39 -25.74 -6.99
C GLY A 178 27.72 -26.26 -8.25
N LEU A 179 26.49 -25.79 -8.54
CA LEU A 179 25.76 -26.15 -9.77
C LEU A 179 26.53 -25.74 -11.04
N ILE A 180 27.07 -24.51 -11.08
CA ILE A 180 27.90 -24.04 -12.20
C ILE A 180 29.15 -24.90 -12.36
N SER A 181 29.79 -25.29 -11.25
CA SER A 181 30.99 -26.13 -11.26
C SER A 181 30.71 -27.51 -11.87
N VAL A 182 29.59 -28.14 -11.53
CA VAL A 182 29.18 -29.42 -12.14
C VAL A 182 28.81 -29.21 -13.61
N ALA A 183 28.03 -28.18 -13.92
CA ALA A 183 27.51 -27.96 -15.27
C ALA A 183 28.57 -27.51 -16.30
N ARG A 184 29.63 -26.81 -15.89
CA ARG A 184 30.57 -26.14 -16.81
C ARG A 184 32.03 -26.49 -16.58
N LEU A 185 32.44 -26.75 -15.35
CA LEU A 185 33.84 -27.06 -15.02
C LEU A 185 34.10 -28.58 -15.02
N GLY A 186 33.05 -29.39 -15.21
CA GLY A 186 33.13 -30.83 -15.34
C GLY A 186 33.54 -31.52 -14.04
N PHE A 187 33.15 -30.96 -12.90
CA PHE A 187 33.26 -31.64 -11.60
C PHE A 187 32.12 -32.67 -11.43
N GLY A 188 32.37 -33.71 -10.64
CA GLY A 188 31.36 -34.71 -10.31
C GLY A 188 30.25 -34.18 -9.39
N MET A 189 29.10 -34.85 -9.38
CA MET A 189 27.94 -34.49 -8.54
C MET A 189 28.25 -34.45 -7.03
N TRP A 190 29.32 -35.12 -6.57
CA TRP A 190 29.74 -35.06 -5.17
C TRP A 190 30.02 -33.63 -4.67
N ILE A 191 30.38 -32.68 -5.56
CA ILE A 191 30.55 -31.27 -5.17
C ILE A 191 29.25 -30.68 -4.62
N LEU A 192 28.10 -31.10 -5.14
CA LEU A 192 26.81 -30.62 -4.66
C LEU A 192 26.56 -31.04 -3.22
N ILE A 193 27.01 -32.23 -2.81
CA ILE A 193 26.96 -32.65 -1.40
C ILE A 193 27.75 -31.67 -0.53
N LEU A 194 28.95 -31.28 -0.96
CA LEU A 194 29.81 -30.34 -0.23
C LEU A 194 29.16 -28.95 -0.14
N THR A 195 28.63 -28.42 -1.25
CA THR A 195 28.02 -27.08 -1.27
C THR A 195 26.71 -27.05 -0.50
N HIS A 196 25.91 -28.12 -0.53
CA HIS A 196 24.70 -28.25 0.30
C HIS A 196 25.04 -28.40 1.79
N LEU A 197 26.14 -29.07 2.15
CA LEU A 197 26.63 -29.12 3.53
C LEU A 197 27.02 -27.71 4.03
N VAL A 198 27.75 -26.95 3.22
CA VAL A 198 28.08 -25.54 3.50
C VAL A 198 26.81 -24.70 3.62
N GLN A 199 25.84 -24.92 2.73
CA GLN A 199 24.56 -24.24 2.76
C GLN A 199 23.82 -24.49 4.08
N GLY A 200 23.81 -25.74 4.56
CA GLY A 200 23.25 -26.13 5.84
C GLY A 200 23.99 -25.51 7.04
N LEU A 201 25.32 -25.52 7.03
CA LEU A 201 26.15 -24.97 8.12
C LEU A 201 25.99 -23.45 8.29
N LEU A 202 25.75 -22.74 7.19
CA LEU A 202 25.46 -21.31 7.19
C LEU A 202 23.96 -21.01 7.34
N GLY A 203 23.12 -22.04 7.53
CA GLY A 203 21.72 -21.94 7.89
C GLY A 203 20.72 -21.82 6.73
N GLY A 204 21.20 -21.67 5.50
CA GLY A 204 20.38 -21.68 4.29
C GLY A 204 19.23 -20.67 4.28
N PHE A 205 18.19 -20.97 3.48
CA PHE A 205 17.01 -20.11 3.31
C PHE A 205 16.28 -19.81 4.64
N GLN A 206 16.24 -20.78 5.57
CA GLN A 206 15.50 -20.63 6.82
C GLN A 206 16.12 -19.59 7.75
N VAL A 207 17.45 -19.49 7.79
CA VAL A 207 18.12 -18.43 8.55
C VAL A 207 17.84 -17.04 7.97
N PHE A 208 17.77 -16.91 6.64
CA PHE A 208 17.43 -15.63 6.02
C PHE A 208 16.02 -15.16 6.41
N VAL A 209 15.04 -16.05 6.30
CA VAL A 209 13.65 -15.80 6.68
C VAL A 209 13.55 -15.47 8.18
N MET A 210 14.25 -16.22 9.04
CA MET A 210 14.36 -15.96 10.49
C MET A 210 14.89 -14.55 10.79
N VAL A 211 16.00 -14.15 10.16
CA VAL A 211 16.60 -12.81 10.37
C VAL A 211 15.64 -11.72 9.89
N ALA A 212 15.00 -11.91 8.73
CA ALA A 212 14.07 -10.94 8.16
C ALA A 212 12.81 -10.75 9.03
N PHE A 213 12.19 -11.83 9.52
CA PHE A 213 11.04 -11.72 10.43
C PHE A 213 11.44 -11.13 11.80
N SER A 214 12.63 -11.46 12.30
CA SER A 214 13.16 -10.84 13.53
C SER A 214 13.35 -9.34 13.36
N TYR A 215 13.97 -8.92 12.26
CA TYR A 215 14.14 -7.51 11.90
C TYR A 215 12.78 -6.80 11.80
N LEU A 216 11.80 -7.41 11.10
CA LEU A 216 10.46 -6.83 10.98
C LEU A 216 9.73 -6.73 12.33
N SER A 217 9.93 -7.70 13.21
CA SER A 217 9.36 -7.66 14.56
C SER A 217 9.93 -6.51 15.39
N ASP A 218 11.24 -6.22 15.25
CA ASP A 218 11.88 -5.07 15.91
C ASP A 218 11.28 -3.73 15.43
N VAL A 219 10.96 -3.61 14.13
CA VAL A 219 10.52 -2.33 13.53
C VAL A 219 8.99 -2.20 13.37
N SER A 220 8.20 -3.14 13.91
CA SER A 220 6.72 -3.14 13.78
C SER A 220 5.99 -3.31 15.12
N THR A 221 4.87 -2.60 15.27
CA THR A 221 4.02 -2.68 16.47
C THR A 221 3.15 -3.94 16.47
N ALA A 222 2.74 -4.42 17.66
CA ALA A 222 1.97 -5.66 17.82
C ALA A 222 0.66 -5.66 17.00
N ARG A 223 -0.01 -4.51 16.88
CA ARG A 223 -1.24 -4.34 16.10
C ARG A 223 -1.00 -4.40 14.58
N LYS A 224 0.14 -3.90 14.10
CA LYS A 224 0.50 -3.87 12.67
C LYS A 224 1.28 -5.10 12.23
N ARG A 225 1.69 -5.98 13.16
CA ARG A 225 2.54 -7.13 12.88
C ARG A 225 1.90 -8.14 11.94
N THR A 226 0.63 -8.50 12.12
CA THR A 226 -0.11 -9.39 11.19
C THR A 226 -0.07 -8.85 9.77
N THR A 227 -0.37 -7.56 9.59
CA THR A 227 -0.35 -6.92 8.26
C THR A 227 1.06 -6.72 7.70
N THR A 228 2.06 -6.52 8.55
CA THR A 228 3.47 -6.36 8.14
C THR A 228 4.05 -7.70 7.68
N PHE A 229 3.76 -8.77 8.42
CA PHE A 229 4.13 -10.14 8.04
C PHE A 229 3.39 -10.60 6.79
N ALA A 230 2.09 -10.29 6.65
CA ALA A 230 1.35 -10.56 5.43
C ALA A 230 1.96 -9.82 4.21
N ARG A 231 2.36 -8.55 4.37
CA ARG A 231 3.05 -7.81 3.29
C ARG A 231 4.40 -8.41 2.94
N MET A 232 5.18 -8.84 3.93
CA MET A 232 6.43 -9.56 3.69
C MET A 232 6.18 -10.85 2.91
N GLU A 233 5.24 -11.68 3.34
CA GLU A 233 4.88 -12.92 2.65
C GLU A 233 4.36 -12.67 1.24
N ALA A 234 3.56 -11.62 1.03
CA ALA A 234 3.14 -11.23 -0.31
C ALA A 234 4.33 -10.84 -1.21
N MET A 235 5.35 -10.18 -0.66
CA MET A 235 6.59 -9.87 -1.39
C MET A 235 7.43 -11.12 -1.66
N LEU A 236 7.46 -12.07 -0.72
CA LEU A 236 8.07 -13.39 -0.97
C LEU A 236 7.36 -14.11 -2.11
N PHE A 237 6.02 -14.13 -2.12
CA PHE A 237 5.26 -14.70 -3.22
C PHE A 237 5.43 -13.94 -4.53
N LEU A 238 5.62 -12.62 -4.52
CA LEU A 238 5.95 -11.84 -5.71
C LEU A 238 7.34 -12.19 -6.25
N ALA A 239 8.30 -12.50 -5.38
CA ALA A 239 9.59 -13.01 -5.80
C ALA A 239 9.47 -14.43 -6.39
N PHE A 240 8.72 -15.32 -5.72
CA PHE A 240 8.40 -16.66 -6.22
C PHE A 240 7.49 -16.68 -7.45
N LEU A 241 6.80 -15.58 -7.74
CA LEU A 241 6.02 -15.37 -8.96
C LEU A 241 6.98 -15.18 -10.14
N GLY A 242 7.85 -14.18 -10.05
CA GLY A 242 8.74 -13.80 -11.15
C GLY A 242 9.91 -14.76 -11.34
N GLY A 243 10.42 -15.37 -10.27
CA GLY A 243 11.68 -16.09 -10.30
C GLY A 243 11.64 -17.39 -11.11
N PRO A 244 10.78 -18.36 -10.78
CA PRO A 244 10.67 -19.62 -11.52
C PRO A 244 10.30 -19.41 -12.99
N PHE A 245 9.41 -18.45 -13.29
CA PHE A 245 9.05 -18.11 -14.67
C PHE A 245 10.24 -17.52 -15.45
N ALA A 246 10.96 -16.55 -14.87
CA ALA A 246 12.17 -16.01 -15.49
C ALA A 246 13.27 -17.07 -15.63
N GLY A 247 13.42 -17.95 -14.64
CA GLY A 247 14.33 -19.09 -14.67
C GLY A 247 14.00 -20.08 -15.78
N GLY A 248 12.72 -20.44 -15.93
CA GLY A 248 12.23 -21.27 -17.02
C GLY A 248 12.46 -20.65 -18.39
N LEU A 249 12.16 -19.35 -18.54
CA LEU A 249 12.42 -18.62 -19.79
C LEU A 249 13.91 -18.58 -20.13
N LEU A 250 14.78 -18.32 -19.16
CA LEU A 250 16.24 -18.34 -19.35
C LEU A 250 16.76 -19.75 -19.66
N ALA A 251 16.14 -20.80 -19.09
CA ALA A 251 16.49 -22.19 -19.36
C ALA A 251 16.17 -22.63 -20.80
N THR A 252 15.26 -21.93 -21.51
CA THR A 252 15.03 -22.19 -22.95
C THR A 252 16.24 -21.84 -23.81
N ILE A 253 17.09 -20.91 -23.35
CA ILE A 253 18.35 -20.57 -24.02
C ILE A 253 19.40 -21.64 -23.69
N ASP A 254 19.64 -21.84 -22.40
CA ASP A 254 20.56 -22.85 -21.85
C ASP A 254 20.23 -23.05 -20.36
N VAL A 255 20.08 -24.31 -19.94
CA VAL A 255 19.66 -24.67 -18.57
C VAL A 255 20.60 -24.15 -17.47
N VAL A 256 21.83 -23.75 -17.82
CA VAL A 256 22.84 -23.22 -16.89
C VAL A 256 22.75 -21.70 -16.74
N VAL A 257 22.20 -20.96 -17.71
CA VAL A 257 22.08 -19.48 -17.67
C VAL A 257 21.38 -18.98 -16.41
N PRO A 258 20.26 -19.59 -15.94
CA PRO A 258 19.62 -19.19 -14.68
C PRO A 258 20.57 -19.19 -13.47
N PHE A 259 21.55 -20.10 -13.43
CA PHE A 259 22.52 -20.19 -12.32
C PHE A 259 23.47 -18.99 -12.31
N TYR A 260 23.93 -18.53 -13.48
CA TYR A 260 24.77 -17.31 -13.55
C TYR A 260 24.01 -16.06 -13.13
N VAL A 261 22.75 -15.93 -13.56
CA VAL A 261 21.90 -14.79 -13.20
C VAL A 261 21.62 -14.80 -11.69
N CYS A 262 21.37 -15.97 -11.10
CA CYS A 262 21.23 -16.11 -9.66
C CYS A 262 22.51 -15.72 -8.91
N ALA A 263 23.69 -16.20 -9.35
CA ALA A 263 24.96 -15.83 -8.71
C ALA A 263 25.20 -14.31 -8.72
N LEU A 264 24.90 -13.64 -9.84
CA LEU A 264 24.98 -12.17 -9.93
C LEU A 264 23.98 -11.49 -8.99
N GLY A 265 22.74 -11.98 -8.94
CA GLY A 265 21.70 -11.48 -8.04
C GLY A 265 22.13 -11.53 -6.58
N GLU A 266 22.70 -12.65 -6.12
CA GLU A 266 23.18 -12.80 -4.75
C GLU A 266 24.34 -11.86 -4.41
N VAL A 267 25.25 -11.59 -5.35
CA VAL A 267 26.32 -10.60 -5.17
C VAL A 267 25.73 -9.20 -4.96
N LEU A 268 24.71 -8.81 -5.74
CA LEU A 268 24.05 -7.52 -5.59
C LEU A 268 23.30 -7.41 -4.25
N VAL A 269 22.62 -8.48 -3.81
CA VAL A 269 21.96 -8.52 -2.49
C VAL A 269 23.00 -8.39 -1.38
N LEU A 270 24.14 -9.08 -1.48
CA LEU A 270 25.22 -8.98 -0.50
C LEU A 270 25.77 -7.55 -0.42
N LEU A 271 25.97 -6.88 -1.56
CA LEU A 271 26.39 -5.48 -1.61
C LEU A 271 25.35 -4.55 -0.96
N TYR A 272 24.05 -4.76 -1.22
CA TYR A 272 22.99 -3.99 -0.57
C TYR A 272 23.03 -4.14 0.96
N VAL A 273 23.14 -5.37 1.45
CA VAL A 273 23.22 -5.66 2.89
C VAL A 273 24.47 -5.02 3.51
N LEU A 274 25.60 -5.00 2.80
CA LEU A 274 26.85 -4.42 3.30
C LEU A 274 26.83 -2.89 3.32
N LEU A 275 26.17 -2.24 2.36
CA LEU A 275 26.28 -0.79 2.15
C LEU A 275 25.05 0.01 2.64
N ILE A 276 23.86 -0.60 2.69
CA ILE A 276 22.59 0.14 2.82
C ILE A 276 21.79 -0.27 4.06
N LEU A 277 21.74 -1.56 4.42
CA LEU A 277 20.83 -2.05 5.46
C LEU A 277 21.27 -1.60 6.88
N PRO A 278 20.48 -0.76 7.59
CA PRO A 278 20.81 -0.31 8.94
C PRO A 278 20.45 -1.37 10.00
N GLU A 279 21.07 -1.30 11.19
CA GLU A 279 20.80 -2.26 12.29
C GLU A 279 19.46 -1.98 12.99
N SER A 280 18.65 -3.02 13.24
CA SER A 280 17.32 -2.89 13.87
C SER A 280 17.34 -3.13 15.38
N MET A 281 18.35 -3.82 15.91
CA MET A 281 18.40 -4.14 17.34
C MET A 281 18.45 -2.88 18.22
N GLY A 282 17.56 -2.80 19.21
CA GLY A 282 17.45 -1.65 20.12
C GLY A 282 16.61 -0.48 19.59
N PHE A 283 16.03 -0.62 18.40
CA PHE A 283 15.09 0.35 17.85
C PHE A 283 13.71 0.22 18.53
N VAL A 284 13.15 1.35 18.97
CA VAL A 284 11.78 1.40 19.52
C VAL A 284 10.85 2.00 18.46
N PRO A 285 9.93 1.23 17.87
CA PRO A 285 9.00 1.74 16.88
C PRO A 285 7.99 2.69 17.55
N GLU A 286 7.83 3.89 16.99
CA GLU A 286 6.81 4.84 17.44
C GLU A 286 5.40 4.27 17.19
N ASP A 287 4.65 3.96 18.26
CA ASP A 287 3.24 3.60 18.14
C ASP A 287 2.37 4.87 18.15
N LYS A 288 2.07 5.38 16.95
CA LYS A 288 1.23 6.56 16.76
C LYS A 288 -0.26 6.34 17.12
N ASP A 289 -0.62 5.10 17.47
CA ASP A 289 -1.98 4.69 17.80
C ASP A 289 -2.20 4.52 19.33
N ILE A 290 -1.21 4.90 20.16
CA ILE A 290 -1.31 5.02 21.63
C ILE A 290 -1.16 6.51 21.97
N GLU A 291 -2.15 7.11 22.64
CA GLU A 291 -2.03 8.48 23.17
C GLU A 291 -0.97 8.53 24.28
N PRO A 292 -0.09 9.54 24.30
CA PRO A 292 0.76 9.80 25.45
C PRO A 292 -0.08 10.48 26.54
N SER A 293 -0.84 9.70 27.30
CA SER A 293 -1.45 10.15 28.55
C SER A 293 -1.25 9.10 29.64
N SER A 294 -0.58 9.52 30.71
CA SER A 294 -0.26 8.79 31.95
C SER A 294 0.99 7.89 31.96
N ILE A 295 2.17 8.49 31.80
CA ILE A 295 3.33 8.04 32.59
C ILE A 295 3.65 9.15 33.59
N SER A 296 3.07 8.97 34.77
CA SER A 296 3.52 9.59 36.02
C SER A 296 5.03 9.44 36.14
N SER A 297 5.71 10.53 36.42
CA SER A 297 7.08 10.55 36.91
C SER A 297 7.14 9.85 38.28
N THR A 298 7.35 8.55 38.29
CA THR A 298 7.78 7.79 39.46
C THR A 298 9.01 6.98 39.10
N PRO A 299 10.16 7.18 39.78
CA PRO A 299 11.33 6.38 39.53
C PRO A 299 11.03 4.95 39.99
N LEU A 300 10.97 4.00 39.04
CA LEU A 300 10.85 2.57 39.34
C LEU A 300 12.17 2.05 39.92
N THR A 301 12.39 2.33 41.19
CA THR A 301 13.21 1.50 42.09
C THR A 301 12.45 0.21 42.37
N SER A 302 12.49 -0.76 41.45
CA SER A 302 12.22 -2.16 41.77
C SER A 302 12.71 -3.07 40.63
N ARG A 303 14.04 -3.18 40.51
CA ARG A 303 14.66 -4.36 39.90
C ARG A 303 14.46 -5.52 40.87
N SER A 304 13.24 -6.08 40.91
CA SER A 304 12.98 -7.30 41.66
C SER A 304 13.65 -8.45 40.93
N ARG A 305 14.35 -9.28 41.72
CA ARG A 305 15.09 -10.47 41.33
C ARG A 305 14.27 -11.36 40.37
N ALA A 306 14.52 -11.26 39.06
CA ALA A 306 14.37 -12.40 38.16
C ALA A 306 15.73 -13.13 38.16
N GLY A 307 15.69 -14.41 38.53
CA GLY A 307 16.84 -15.22 38.88
C GLY A 307 17.98 -15.13 37.88
N SER A 308 19.18 -14.99 38.42
CA SER A 308 20.45 -15.27 37.77
C SER A 308 20.43 -16.67 37.18
N VAL A 309 20.16 -16.80 35.88
CA VAL A 309 20.75 -17.86 35.09
C VAL A 309 22.06 -17.28 34.59
N SER A 310 23.16 -17.69 35.22
CA SER A 310 24.50 -17.35 34.78
C SER A 310 24.64 -17.81 33.33
N ALA A 311 24.75 -16.87 32.39
CA ALA A 311 25.26 -17.16 31.06
C ALA A 311 26.73 -17.56 31.21
N SER A 312 26.97 -18.85 31.43
CA SER A 312 28.31 -19.41 31.51
C SER A 312 28.98 -19.27 30.14
N THR A 313 30.04 -18.48 30.17
CA THR A 313 31.20 -18.46 29.29
C THR A 313 31.50 -19.80 28.58
N ASN A 314 31.88 -19.67 27.30
CA ASN A 314 32.39 -20.67 26.35
C ASN A 314 31.35 -21.31 25.42
N ALA A 315 31.24 -20.74 24.22
CA ALA A 315 30.65 -21.38 23.05
C ALA A 315 31.58 -22.52 22.59
N SER A 316 31.43 -23.70 23.20
CA SER A 316 32.02 -24.96 22.68
C SER A 316 30.91 -25.87 22.15
N LEU A 317 31.27 -26.75 21.22
CA LEU A 317 30.38 -27.73 20.57
C LEU A 317 29.65 -28.67 21.56
N GLY A 318 30.09 -28.75 22.82
CA GLY A 318 29.45 -29.52 23.89
C GLY A 318 28.12 -28.93 24.42
N ASN A 319 27.83 -27.64 24.17
CA ASN A 319 26.63 -26.95 24.66
C ASN A 319 25.45 -26.94 23.65
N VAL A 320 25.55 -27.67 22.53
CA VAL A 320 24.51 -27.63 21.48
C VAL A 320 23.15 -28.13 21.98
N LYS A 321 23.12 -29.16 22.84
CA LYS A 321 21.88 -29.70 23.41
C LYS A 321 21.18 -28.72 24.37
N SER A 322 21.94 -28.01 25.21
CA SER A 322 21.39 -26.96 26.08
C SER A 322 20.86 -25.79 25.25
N ASN A 323 21.57 -25.41 24.18
CA ASN A 323 21.18 -24.30 23.30
C ASN A 323 19.89 -24.59 22.50
N MET A 324 19.70 -25.83 22.01
CA MET A 324 18.45 -26.25 21.35
C MET A 324 17.27 -26.24 22.32
N LEU A 325 17.44 -26.81 23.52
CA LEU A 325 16.40 -26.83 24.54
C LEU A 325 16.05 -25.43 25.03
N GLU A 326 17.03 -24.54 25.14
CA GLU A 326 16.82 -23.14 25.50
C GLU A 326 16.07 -22.37 24.40
N THR A 327 16.37 -22.62 23.13
CA THR A 327 15.66 -22.01 21.99
C THR A 327 14.20 -22.46 21.95
N MET A 328 13.95 -23.77 22.12
CA MET A 328 12.60 -24.34 22.17
C MET A 328 11.85 -23.98 23.45
N SER A 329 12.55 -23.62 24.54
CA SER A 329 11.94 -23.29 25.83
C SER A 329 10.90 -22.18 25.73
N VAL A 330 11.02 -21.30 24.73
CA VAL A 330 10.06 -20.19 24.46
C VAL A 330 8.63 -20.70 24.29
N PHE A 331 8.44 -21.92 23.77
CA PHE A 331 7.12 -22.55 23.62
C PHE A 331 6.65 -23.26 24.89
N PHE A 332 7.55 -23.50 25.85
CA PHE A 332 7.29 -24.26 27.07
C PHE A 332 7.21 -23.41 28.34
N VAL A 333 7.57 -22.12 28.30
CA VAL A 333 7.45 -21.18 29.44
C VAL A 333 5.99 -21.07 29.86
N SER A 334 5.65 -21.62 31.02
CA SER A 334 4.31 -21.56 31.61
C SER A 334 4.20 -20.29 32.46
N ARG A 335 3.21 -19.42 32.19
CA ARG A 335 2.89 -18.30 33.08
C ARG A 335 1.85 -18.76 34.11
N LEU A 336 1.99 -18.24 35.33
CA LEU A 336 1.02 -18.42 36.41
C LEU A 336 -0.03 -17.31 36.27
N ASP A 337 -1.32 -17.66 36.32
CA ASP A 337 -2.40 -16.67 36.42
C ASP A 337 -2.44 -16.03 37.83
N ALA A 338 -3.32 -15.05 38.03
CA ALA A 338 -3.55 -14.39 39.32
C ALA A 338 -4.01 -15.34 40.44
N HIS A 339 -4.28 -16.62 40.13
CA HIS A 339 -4.68 -17.67 41.07
C HIS A 339 -3.64 -18.82 41.14
N GLY A 340 -2.48 -18.67 40.49
CA GLY A 340 -1.38 -19.64 40.55
C GLY A 340 -1.49 -20.85 39.60
N HIS A 341 -2.39 -20.85 38.61
CA HIS A 341 -2.49 -21.94 37.62
C HIS A 341 -1.60 -21.69 36.41
N LYS A 342 -0.95 -22.76 35.91
CA LYS A 342 -0.13 -22.73 34.69
C LYS A 342 -1.05 -22.63 33.45
N GLN A 343 -1.04 -21.50 32.74
CA GLN A 343 -1.85 -21.32 31.52
C GLN A 343 -1.03 -21.34 30.21
N GLY A 344 -1.65 -21.89 29.17
CA GLY A 344 -1.30 -21.70 27.75
C GLY A 344 -0.15 -22.49 27.13
N LYS A 345 0.31 -23.57 27.79
CA LYS A 345 1.33 -24.47 27.21
C LYS A 345 0.80 -25.33 26.07
N LEU A 346 -0.43 -25.85 26.20
CA LEU A 346 -1.02 -26.77 25.24
C LEU A 346 -1.35 -26.05 23.91
N SER A 347 -2.01 -24.90 23.98
CA SER A 347 -2.39 -24.12 22.78
C SER A 347 -1.18 -23.65 21.96
N ARG A 348 -0.07 -23.26 22.62
CA ARG A 348 1.19 -22.93 21.93
C ARG A 348 1.82 -24.15 21.27
N LEU A 349 1.83 -25.31 21.94
CA LEU A 349 2.34 -26.55 21.36
C LEU A 349 1.53 -26.99 20.13
N LEU A 350 0.20 -26.84 20.18
CA LEU A 350 -0.68 -27.14 19.04
C LEU A 350 -0.42 -26.20 17.85
N LEU A 351 -0.20 -24.91 18.09
CA LEU A 351 0.17 -23.95 17.02
C LEU A 351 1.54 -24.25 16.39
N VAL A 352 2.52 -24.66 17.19
CA VAL A 352 3.83 -25.09 16.68
C VAL A 352 3.71 -26.38 15.88
N THR A 353 2.90 -27.32 16.34
CA THR A 353 2.60 -28.55 15.61
C THR A 353 1.92 -28.25 14.28
N LEU A 354 1.00 -27.29 14.27
CA LEU A 354 0.37 -26.80 13.04
C LEU A 354 1.40 -26.19 12.08
N ALA A 355 2.28 -25.32 12.57
CA ALA A 355 3.36 -24.74 11.76
C ALA A 355 4.28 -25.82 11.16
N PHE A 356 4.60 -26.87 11.94
CA PHE A 356 5.35 -28.03 11.47
C PHE A 356 4.65 -28.77 10.33
N ILE A 357 3.33 -29.02 10.46
CA ILE A 357 2.50 -29.66 9.43
C ILE A 357 2.46 -28.80 8.16
N MET A 358 2.29 -27.49 8.29
CA MET A 358 2.31 -26.59 7.13
C MET A 358 3.66 -26.63 6.41
N ALA A 359 4.76 -26.60 7.17
CA ALA A 359 6.11 -26.59 6.63
C ALA A 359 6.49 -27.93 5.97
N ILE A 360 6.13 -29.07 6.57
CA ILE A 360 6.44 -30.39 5.99
C ILE A 360 5.66 -30.64 4.70
N SER A 361 4.39 -30.21 4.65
CA SER A 361 3.54 -30.30 3.45
C SER A 361 4.04 -29.38 2.34
N PHE A 362 4.41 -28.13 2.66
CA PHE A 362 4.96 -27.19 1.67
C PHE A 362 6.28 -27.68 1.08
N ALA A 363 7.20 -28.19 1.91
CA ALA A 363 8.43 -28.80 1.45
C ALA A 363 8.18 -30.04 0.57
N GLY A 364 7.11 -30.79 0.85
CA GLY A 364 6.73 -31.98 0.10
C GLY A 364 6.23 -31.66 -1.29
N LEU A 365 5.45 -30.57 -1.40
CA LEU A 365 5.02 -30.01 -2.68
C LEU A 365 6.23 -29.60 -3.53
N GLN A 366 7.18 -28.84 -2.97
CA GLN A 366 8.37 -28.39 -3.70
C GLN A 366 9.20 -29.56 -4.23
N PHE A 367 9.29 -30.64 -3.45
CA PHE A 367 10.12 -31.78 -3.78
C PHE A 367 9.55 -32.61 -4.94
N SER A 368 8.24 -32.86 -4.97
CA SER A 368 7.67 -33.88 -5.84
C SER A 368 6.81 -33.33 -6.97
N PHE A 369 6.42 -32.06 -6.90
CA PHE A 369 5.56 -31.44 -7.90
C PHE A 369 6.21 -31.45 -9.30
N ILE A 370 7.45 -30.95 -9.40
CA ILE A 370 8.17 -30.79 -10.68
C ILE A 370 8.47 -32.17 -11.30
N PHE A 371 8.86 -33.16 -10.50
CA PHE A 371 9.03 -34.52 -11.00
C PHE A 371 7.72 -35.13 -11.49
N TYR A 372 6.62 -34.90 -10.77
CA TYR A 372 5.30 -35.38 -11.16
C TYR A 372 4.82 -34.76 -12.48
N THR A 373 4.92 -33.44 -12.65
CA THR A 373 4.48 -32.74 -13.86
C THR A 373 5.35 -33.11 -15.07
N ALA A 374 6.66 -33.25 -14.87
CA ALA A 374 7.57 -33.75 -15.90
C ALA A 374 7.23 -35.19 -16.34
N LEU A 375 6.82 -36.08 -15.42
CA LEU A 375 6.42 -37.45 -15.77
C LEU A 375 5.05 -37.50 -16.46
N GLN A 376 4.07 -36.84 -15.86
CA GLN A 376 2.67 -37.03 -16.18
C GLN A 376 2.23 -36.20 -17.39
N PHE A 377 2.78 -35.00 -17.54
CA PHE A 377 2.39 -34.05 -18.57
C PHE A 377 3.53 -33.66 -19.52
N GLY A 378 4.76 -34.11 -19.24
CA GLY A 378 5.93 -33.75 -20.04
C GLY A 378 6.32 -32.28 -19.89
N TRP A 379 6.02 -31.66 -18.75
CA TRP A 379 6.37 -30.27 -18.49
C TRP A 379 7.88 -30.07 -18.38
N ASP A 380 8.37 -28.99 -18.97
CA ASP A 380 9.74 -28.50 -18.80
C ASP A 380 9.81 -27.34 -17.78
N SER A 381 11.00 -26.75 -17.59
CA SER A 381 11.15 -25.63 -16.64
C SER A 381 10.29 -24.41 -16.99
N TYR A 382 9.93 -24.22 -18.26
CA TYR A 382 9.07 -23.12 -18.68
C TYR A 382 7.62 -23.37 -18.25
N ASP A 383 7.09 -24.57 -18.50
CA ASP A 383 5.74 -24.95 -18.09
C ASP A 383 5.57 -24.91 -16.56
N ASP A 384 6.53 -25.49 -15.82
CA ASP A 384 6.55 -25.41 -14.35
C ASP A 384 6.66 -23.95 -13.87
N GLY A 385 7.47 -23.13 -14.54
CA GLY A 385 7.61 -21.71 -14.27
C GLY A 385 6.30 -20.94 -14.48
N LEU A 386 5.57 -21.23 -15.55
CA LEU A 386 4.27 -20.62 -15.86
C LEU A 386 3.18 -21.04 -14.86
N PHE A 387 3.19 -22.30 -14.41
CA PHE A 387 2.30 -22.75 -13.36
C PHE A 387 2.57 -22.04 -12.02
N LEU A 388 3.83 -21.98 -11.62
CA LEU A 388 4.25 -21.29 -10.39
C LEU A 388 3.96 -19.78 -10.46
N LEU A 389 3.99 -19.18 -11.66
CA LEU A 389 3.52 -17.81 -11.90
C LEU A 389 2.04 -17.68 -11.54
N ILE A 390 1.16 -18.49 -12.13
CA ILE A 390 -0.28 -18.38 -11.88
C ILE A 390 -0.62 -18.65 -10.39
N LEU A 391 0.02 -19.65 -9.79
CA LEU A 391 -0.08 -19.93 -8.35
C LEU A 391 0.40 -18.75 -7.50
N GLY A 392 1.51 -18.11 -7.89
CA GLY A 392 2.03 -16.91 -7.25
C GLY A 392 1.03 -15.74 -7.25
N ILE A 393 0.34 -15.50 -8.38
CA ILE A 393 -0.67 -14.42 -8.49
C ILE A 393 -1.79 -14.66 -7.49
N GLY A 394 -2.34 -15.88 -7.44
CA GLY A 394 -3.41 -16.23 -6.51
C GLY A 394 -2.99 -16.06 -5.05
N ARG A 395 -1.75 -16.46 -4.69
CA ARG A 395 -1.22 -16.32 -3.33
C ARG A 395 -1.03 -14.86 -2.92
N ILE A 396 -0.53 -14.02 -3.83
CA ILE A 396 -0.40 -12.57 -3.60
C ILE A 396 -1.77 -11.95 -3.40
N LEU A 397 -2.76 -12.27 -4.25
CA LEU A 397 -4.13 -11.79 -4.08
C LEU A 397 -4.70 -12.21 -2.71
N SER A 398 -4.48 -13.47 -2.32
CA SER A 398 -4.95 -14.01 -1.05
C SER A 398 -4.36 -13.29 0.17
N VAL A 399 -3.04 -13.05 0.17
CA VAL A 399 -2.33 -12.49 1.34
C VAL A 399 -2.29 -10.95 1.33
N ALA A 400 -2.19 -10.31 0.17
CA ALA A 400 -2.05 -8.85 0.05
C ALA A 400 -3.39 -8.12 -0.07
N VAL A 401 -4.42 -8.80 -0.60
CA VAL A 401 -5.74 -8.19 -0.86
C VAL A 401 -6.81 -8.82 0.02
N ILE A 402 -7.03 -10.13 -0.09
CA ILE A 402 -8.13 -10.81 0.60
C ILE A 402 -7.93 -10.78 2.12
N LEU A 403 -6.76 -11.17 2.64
CA LEU A 403 -6.50 -11.19 4.08
C LEU A 403 -6.64 -9.80 4.75
N PRO A 404 -6.04 -8.70 4.26
CA PRO A 404 -6.25 -7.39 4.87
C PRO A 404 -7.69 -6.90 4.75
N TYR A 405 -8.40 -7.29 3.70
CA TYR A 405 -9.82 -6.98 3.53
C TYR A 405 -10.68 -7.75 4.53
N THR A 406 -10.46 -9.06 4.71
CA THR A 406 -11.22 -9.87 5.67
C THR A 406 -10.96 -9.44 7.11
N LEU A 407 -9.74 -9.03 7.45
CA LEU A 407 -9.41 -8.51 8.78
C LEU A 407 -10.04 -7.14 9.09
N LYS A 408 -10.54 -6.38 8.08
CA LYS A 408 -11.29 -5.13 8.33
C LYS A 408 -12.67 -5.37 8.93
N PHE A 409 -13.24 -6.56 8.77
CA PHE A 409 -14.51 -6.92 9.40
C PHE A 409 -14.40 -7.13 10.92
N ILE A 410 -13.18 -7.20 11.46
CA ILE A 410 -12.95 -7.20 12.91
C ILE A 410 -13.17 -5.78 13.46
N PRO A 411 -14.15 -5.54 14.36
CA PRO A 411 -14.38 -4.24 14.97
C PRO A 411 -13.12 -3.67 15.63
N LYS A 412 -12.88 -2.35 15.55
CA LYS A 412 -11.71 -1.71 16.16
C LYS A 412 -11.68 -1.81 17.69
N ALA A 413 -12.86 -1.90 18.32
CA ALA A 413 -13.05 -2.10 19.76
C ALA A 413 -13.11 -3.60 20.16
N ALA A 414 -12.88 -4.52 19.23
CA ALA A 414 -12.93 -5.94 19.54
C ALA A 414 -11.80 -6.34 20.49
N THR A 415 -12.16 -7.09 21.52
CA THR A 415 -11.19 -7.65 22.49
C THR A 415 -10.13 -8.49 21.77
N ALA A 416 -8.93 -8.57 22.36
CA ALA A 416 -7.84 -9.41 21.83
C ALA A 416 -8.27 -10.89 21.64
N LEU A 417 -9.21 -11.36 22.46
CA LEU A 417 -9.82 -12.68 22.36
C LEU A 417 -10.70 -12.85 21.11
N TYR A 418 -11.58 -11.89 20.83
CA TYR A 418 -12.43 -11.92 19.62
C TYR A 418 -11.57 -11.91 18.35
N ARG A 419 -10.56 -11.04 18.29
CA ARG A 419 -9.62 -10.97 17.17
C ARG A 419 -8.92 -12.31 16.92
N THR A 420 -8.37 -12.92 17.97
CA THR A 420 -7.66 -14.21 17.87
C THR A 420 -8.61 -15.33 17.43
N THR A 421 -9.87 -15.30 17.88
CA THR A 421 -10.90 -16.27 17.48
C THR A 421 -11.23 -16.15 15.99
N PHE A 422 -11.44 -14.93 15.48
CA PHE A 422 -11.71 -14.68 14.07
C PHE A 422 -10.53 -15.07 13.17
N GLU A 423 -9.31 -14.74 13.60
CA GLU A 423 -8.09 -15.11 12.89
C GLU A 423 -7.93 -16.64 12.76
N MET A 424 -8.27 -17.39 13.80
CA MET A 424 -8.25 -18.87 13.77
C MET A 424 -9.34 -19.47 12.87
N TRP A 425 -10.48 -18.80 12.67
CA TRP A 425 -11.47 -19.21 11.68
C TRP A 425 -10.96 -19.09 10.25
N ILE A 426 -10.24 -18.00 9.93
CA ILE A 426 -9.60 -17.83 8.62
C ILE A 426 -8.54 -18.92 8.41
N VAL A 427 -7.73 -19.22 9.43
CA VAL A 427 -6.74 -20.31 9.40
C VAL A 427 -7.39 -21.65 9.04
N ARG A 428 -8.56 -21.98 9.62
CA ARG A 428 -9.31 -23.22 9.30
C ARG A 428 -9.79 -23.25 7.86
N LEU A 429 -10.39 -22.17 7.39
CA LEU A 429 -10.88 -22.07 6.01
C LEU A 429 -9.72 -22.24 5.02
N ALA A 430 -8.58 -21.59 5.27
CA ALA A 430 -7.39 -21.72 4.43
C ALA A 430 -6.83 -23.16 4.43
N ILE A 431 -6.80 -23.85 5.57
CA ILE A 431 -6.37 -25.27 5.61
C ILE A 431 -7.36 -26.16 4.86
N LEU A 432 -8.67 -25.91 4.99
CA LEU A 432 -9.69 -26.64 4.24
C LEU A 432 -9.51 -26.48 2.72
N CYS A 433 -9.20 -25.26 2.25
CA CYS A 433 -8.85 -25.01 0.86
C CYS A 433 -7.64 -25.85 0.42
N ASN A 434 -6.57 -25.95 1.23
CA ASN A 434 -5.43 -26.83 0.93
C ASN A 434 -5.87 -28.31 0.84
N VAL A 435 -6.69 -28.80 1.77
CA VAL A 435 -7.16 -30.21 1.74
C VAL A 435 -7.89 -30.49 0.42
N ILE A 436 -8.80 -29.61 0.02
CA ILE A 436 -9.56 -29.75 -1.22
C ILE A 436 -8.64 -29.64 -2.43
N GLY A 437 -7.74 -28.66 -2.46
CA GLY A 437 -6.78 -28.42 -3.54
C GLY A 437 -5.89 -29.64 -3.80
N PHE A 438 -5.29 -30.21 -2.76
CA PHE A 438 -4.44 -31.39 -2.88
C PHE A 438 -5.21 -32.67 -3.26
N ILE A 439 -6.46 -32.85 -2.81
CA ILE A 439 -7.30 -33.93 -3.33
C ILE A 439 -7.54 -33.75 -4.82
N CYS A 440 -7.85 -32.52 -5.26
CA CYS A 440 -8.08 -32.23 -6.67
C CYS A 440 -6.81 -32.43 -7.52
N PHE A 441 -5.63 -32.05 -7.03
CA PHE A 441 -4.36 -32.34 -7.72
C PHE A 441 -4.15 -33.84 -7.92
N GLY A 442 -4.51 -34.67 -6.94
CA GLY A 442 -4.44 -36.13 -7.07
C GLY A 442 -5.36 -36.73 -8.13
N PHE A 443 -6.45 -36.04 -8.48
CA PHE A 443 -7.40 -36.46 -9.52
C PHE A 443 -7.19 -35.80 -10.88
N ALA A 444 -6.24 -34.87 -10.98
CA ALA A 444 -6.00 -34.16 -12.22
C ALA A 444 -5.38 -35.08 -13.28
N THR A 445 -6.05 -35.16 -14.43
CA THR A 445 -5.67 -35.97 -15.58
C THR A 445 -5.02 -35.14 -16.70
N ALA A 446 -5.12 -33.81 -16.64
CA ALA A 446 -4.57 -32.91 -17.63
C ALA A 446 -3.86 -31.70 -16.99
N GLY A 447 -2.79 -31.22 -17.64
CA GLY A 447 -1.98 -30.10 -17.12
C GLY A 447 -2.78 -28.81 -16.88
N TRP A 448 -3.77 -28.48 -17.71
CA TRP A 448 -4.59 -27.27 -17.51
C TRP A 448 -5.37 -27.28 -16.18
N GLN A 449 -5.73 -28.47 -15.68
CA GLN A 449 -6.46 -28.62 -14.42
C GLN A 449 -5.60 -28.19 -13.23
N PHE A 450 -4.28 -28.41 -13.31
CA PHE A 450 -3.35 -27.95 -12.29
C PHE A 450 -3.43 -26.43 -12.12
N PHE A 451 -3.49 -25.66 -13.20
CA PHE A 451 -3.61 -24.20 -13.11
C PHE A 451 -4.89 -23.75 -12.41
N VAL A 452 -6.03 -24.37 -12.72
CA VAL A 452 -7.32 -24.04 -12.08
C VAL A 452 -7.31 -24.41 -10.60
N ILE A 453 -6.81 -25.61 -10.27
CA ILE A 453 -6.70 -26.10 -8.90
C ILE A 453 -5.74 -25.23 -8.10
N GLY A 454 -4.59 -24.87 -8.66
CA GLY A 454 -3.59 -23.99 -8.04
C GLY A 454 -4.13 -22.60 -7.74
N ALA A 455 -4.94 -22.03 -8.65
CA ALA A 455 -5.60 -20.75 -8.40
C ALA A 455 -6.58 -20.83 -7.21
N ALA A 456 -7.33 -21.93 -7.06
CA ALA A 456 -8.23 -22.15 -5.93
C ALA A 456 -7.49 -22.46 -4.61
N ASP A 457 -6.43 -23.27 -4.67
CA ASP A 457 -5.55 -23.65 -3.55
C ASP A 457 -4.79 -22.44 -2.97
N SER A 458 -4.59 -21.41 -3.78
CA SER A 458 -3.82 -20.21 -3.40
C SER A 458 -4.28 -19.53 -2.11
N PHE A 459 -5.57 -19.60 -1.75
CA PHE A 459 -6.08 -19.06 -0.49
C PHE A 459 -5.47 -19.75 0.74
N GLY A 460 -5.05 -21.01 0.59
CA GLY A 460 -4.35 -21.80 1.61
C GLY A 460 -3.03 -21.18 2.09
N SER A 461 -2.44 -20.26 1.33
CA SER A 461 -1.21 -19.55 1.71
C SER A 461 -1.37 -18.59 2.91
N VAL A 462 -2.61 -18.22 3.26
CA VAL A 462 -2.91 -17.32 4.39
C VAL A 462 -2.57 -17.95 5.75
N THR A 463 -2.56 -19.27 5.87
CA THR A 463 -2.39 -19.98 7.15
C THR A 463 -1.08 -19.62 7.86
N LEU A 464 0.05 -19.62 7.15
CA LEU A 464 1.38 -19.43 7.74
C LEU A 464 1.62 -18.02 8.33
N PRO A 465 1.33 -16.90 7.62
CA PRO A 465 1.47 -15.56 8.20
C PRO A 465 0.57 -15.35 9.42
N MET A 466 -0.62 -15.95 9.42
CA MET A 466 -1.54 -15.84 10.57
C MET A 466 -1.03 -16.61 11.78
N VAL A 467 -0.55 -17.85 11.62
CA VAL A 467 0.04 -18.64 12.71
C VAL A 467 1.26 -17.92 13.30
N ARG A 468 2.16 -17.37 12.47
CA ARG A 468 3.31 -16.60 12.95
C ARG A 468 2.90 -15.32 13.68
N ALA A 469 1.86 -14.63 13.23
CA ALA A 469 1.34 -13.43 13.89
C ALA A 469 0.67 -13.72 15.24
N VAL A 470 -0.04 -14.85 15.37
CA VAL A 470 -0.61 -15.32 16.66
C VAL A 470 0.51 -15.71 17.62
N LEU A 471 1.50 -16.50 17.16
CA LEU A 471 2.65 -16.90 17.99
C LEU A 471 3.48 -15.70 18.46
N SER A 472 3.73 -14.72 17.59
CA SER A 472 4.50 -13.52 17.93
C SER A 472 3.82 -12.64 18.99
N ARG A 473 2.48 -12.66 19.09
CA ARG A 473 1.76 -11.96 20.17
C ARG A 473 1.75 -12.72 21.49
N SER A 474 2.05 -14.02 21.48
CA SER A 474 2.09 -14.84 22.69
C SER A 474 3.43 -14.76 23.44
N VAL A 475 4.41 -14.01 22.90
CA VAL A 475 5.79 -13.93 23.41
C VAL A 475 6.23 -12.47 23.54
N ASP A 476 6.95 -12.14 24.62
CA ASP A 476 7.45 -10.79 24.88
C ASP A 476 8.40 -10.29 23.77
N SER A 477 8.49 -8.97 23.59
CA SER A 477 9.31 -8.33 22.55
C SER A 477 10.79 -8.67 22.63
N SER A 478 11.33 -8.86 23.85
CA SER A 478 12.73 -9.25 24.08
C SER A 478 13.07 -10.68 23.65
N LEU A 479 12.06 -11.53 23.44
CA LEU A 479 12.23 -12.96 23.09
C LEU A 479 11.81 -13.26 21.64
N GLN A 480 11.57 -12.24 20.82
CA GLN A 480 11.14 -12.41 19.42
C GLN A 480 12.20 -13.10 18.55
N GLY A 481 13.49 -12.78 18.72
CA GLY A 481 14.58 -13.46 18.01
C GLY A 481 14.62 -14.96 18.31
N ARG A 482 14.46 -15.33 19.59
CA ARG A 482 14.35 -16.74 20.02
C ARG A 482 13.09 -17.41 19.46
N LEU A 483 11.94 -16.72 19.41
CA LEU A 483 10.70 -17.24 18.82
C LEU A 483 10.81 -17.51 17.32
N PHE A 484 11.46 -16.65 16.54
CA PHE A 484 11.64 -16.92 15.12
C PHE A 484 12.73 -17.96 14.87
N SER A 485 13.73 -18.06 15.74
CA SER A 485 14.74 -19.14 15.71
C SER A 485 14.11 -20.51 16.01
N ALA A 486 13.46 -20.61 17.16
CA ALA A 486 12.11 -21.11 17.31
C ALA A 486 11.45 -21.89 16.14
N ILE A 487 10.68 -21.11 15.39
CA ILE A 487 9.89 -21.48 14.20
C ILE A 487 10.79 -21.94 13.05
N ALA A 488 11.91 -21.26 12.81
CA ALA A 488 12.84 -21.63 11.75
C ALA A 488 13.46 -23.02 11.99
N LEU A 489 13.71 -23.40 13.24
CA LEU A 489 14.15 -24.75 13.58
C LEU A 489 13.07 -25.78 13.23
N VAL A 490 11.81 -25.50 13.55
CA VAL A 490 10.66 -26.37 13.20
C VAL A 490 10.58 -26.55 11.69
N GLU A 491 10.68 -25.46 10.93
CA GLU A 491 10.67 -25.47 9.45
C GLU A 491 11.88 -26.20 8.86
N THR A 492 13.05 -26.09 9.50
CA THR A 492 14.26 -26.81 9.10
C THR A 492 14.15 -28.31 9.35
N VAL A 493 13.58 -28.72 10.49
CA VAL A 493 13.28 -30.13 10.78
C VAL A 493 12.26 -30.67 9.78
N SER A 494 11.24 -29.89 9.42
CA SER A 494 10.32 -30.23 8.33
C SER A 494 11.04 -30.42 7.00
N GLY A 495 12.05 -29.60 6.70
CA GLY A 495 12.91 -29.74 5.51
C GLY A 495 13.79 -31.00 5.49
N ALA A 496 14.04 -31.63 6.64
CA ALA A 496 14.69 -32.94 6.72
C ALA A 496 13.67 -34.10 6.63
N ALA A 497 12.52 -33.94 7.31
CA ALA A 497 11.48 -34.97 7.36
C ALA A 497 10.71 -35.11 6.04
N SER A 498 10.48 -34.00 5.33
CA SER A 498 9.65 -33.95 4.13
C SER A 498 10.24 -34.75 2.96
N PRO A 499 11.53 -34.59 2.58
CA PRO A 499 12.14 -35.42 1.54
C PRO A 499 12.13 -36.91 1.88
N LEU A 500 12.33 -37.27 3.16
CA LEU A 500 12.26 -38.67 3.60
C LEU A 500 10.85 -39.24 3.47
N LEU A 501 9.82 -38.50 3.86
CA LEU A 501 8.44 -38.95 3.81
C LEU A 501 7.94 -38.99 2.36
N PHE A 502 7.95 -37.84 1.69
CA PHE A 502 7.33 -37.66 0.39
C PHE A 502 8.23 -38.10 -0.76
N GLY A 503 9.55 -37.94 -0.64
CA GLY A 503 10.48 -38.44 -1.63
C GLY A 503 10.56 -39.96 -1.65
N SER A 504 10.57 -40.61 -0.48
CA SER A 504 10.51 -42.08 -0.44
C SER A 504 9.15 -42.60 -0.93
N LEU A 505 8.05 -41.93 -0.57
CA LEU A 505 6.72 -42.28 -1.05
C LEU A 505 6.65 -42.17 -2.58
N TYR A 506 7.06 -41.03 -3.16
CA TYR A 506 7.07 -40.81 -4.60
C TYR A 506 7.97 -41.81 -5.31
N ARG A 507 9.23 -41.98 -4.85
CA ARG A 507 10.16 -42.98 -5.40
C ARG A 507 9.56 -44.39 -5.45
N SER A 508 8.84 -44.80 -4.40
CA SER A 508 8.26 -46.15 -4.30
C SER A 508 6.97 -46.31 -5.08
N THR A 509 6.32 -45.20 -5.47
CA THR A 509 4.99 -45.19 -6.11
C THR A 509 5.01 -44.72 -7.55
N VAL A 510 6.10 -44.11 -8.02
CA VAL A 510 6.21 -43.49 -9.34
C VAL A 510 5.82 -44.41 -10.50
N MET A 511 6.06 -45.72 -10.38
CA MET A 511 5.75 -46.72 -11.43
C MET A 511 4.27 -47.15 -11.48
N TRP A 512 3.49 -46.94 -10.41
CA TRP A 512 2.13 -47.51 -10.33
C TRP A 512 1.06 -46.54 -9.82
N MET A 513 1.42 -45.54 -9.00
CA MET A 513 0.50 -44.51 -8.51
C MET A 513 1.24 -43.22 -8.10
N PRO A 514 1.86 -42.48 -9.03
CA PRO A 514 2.62 -41.26 -8.74
C PRO A 514 1.80 -40.16 -8.03
N GLN A 515 0.47 -40.15 -8.21
CA GLN A 515 -0.46 -39.20 -7.60
C GLN A 515 -0.70 -39.42 -6.10
N LEU A 516 -0.26 -40.56 -5.53
CA LEU A 516 -0.47 -40.88 -4.10
C LEU A 516 0.07 -39.80 -3.15
N ILE A 517 1.11 -39.09 -3.60
CA ILE A 517 1.72 -38.01 -2.84
C ILE A 517 0.75 -36.87 -2.52
N PHE A 518 -0.12 -36.49 -3.44
CA PHE A 518 -1.07 -35.40 -3.21
C PHE A 518 -2.11 -35.78 -2.17
N PHE A 519 -2.58 -37.04 -2.17
CA PHE A 519 -3.48 -37.55 -1.13
C PHE A 519 -2.79 -37.63 0.24
N ALA A 520 -1.51 -38.01 0.28
CA ALA A 520 -0.75 -38.01 1.52
C ALA A 520 -0.58 -36.58 2.10
N ILE A 521 -0.30 -35.59 1.24
CA ILE A 521 -0.24 -34.17 1.65
C ILE A 521 -1.61 -33.66 2.12
N ALA A 522 -2.69 -33.98 1.41
CA ALA A 522 -4.05 -33.65 1.83
C ALA A 522 -4.39 -34.24 3.21
N GLY A 523 -3.97 -35.49 3.48
CA GLY A 523 -4.13 -36.13 4.78
C GLY A 523 -3.42 -35.38 5.91
N LEU A 524 -2.19 -34.90 5.67
CA LEU A 524 -1.47 -34.06 6.64
C LEU A 524 -2.17 -32.73 6.91
N TYR A 525 -2.67 -32.04 5.87
CA TYR A 525 -3.47 -30.84 6.06
C TYR A 525 -4.77 -31.12 6.81
N GLY A 526 -5.42 -32.24 6.56
CA GLY A 526 -6.61 -32.69 7.30
C GLY A 526 -6.32 -32.90 8.78
N LEU A 527 -5.17 -33.51 9.13
CA LEU A 527 -4.71 -33.60 10.51
C LEU A 527 -4.45 -32.21 11.13
N GLY A 528 -3.83 -31.31 10.37
CA GLY A 528 -3.62 -29.92 10.78
C GLY A 528 -4.95 -29.21 11.08
N LEU A 529 -5.98 -29.41 10.26
CA LEU A 529 -7.31 -28.86 10.46
C LEU A 529 -7.92 -29.34 11.78
N LEU A 530 -7.82 -30.64 12.08
CA LEU A 530 -8.30 -31.22 13.35
C LEU A 530 -7.58 -30.62 14.56
N ILE A 531 -6.25 -30.42 14.47
CA ILE A 531 -5.44 -29.81 15.53
C ILE A 531 -5.92 -28.40 15.86
N THR A 532 -6.39 -27.63 14.87
CA THR A 532 -6.87 -26.25 15.11
C THR A 532 -8.06 -26.19 16.07
N PHE A 533 -8.87 -27.24 16.20
CA PHE A 533 -10.01 -27.28 17.12
C PHE A 533 -9.57 -27.48 18.59
N GLY A 534 -8.36 -27.98 18.82
CA GLY A 534 -7.79 -28.12 20.17
C GLY A 534 -7.18 -26.83 20.74
N VAL A 535 -7.04 -25.78 19.93
CA VAL A 535 -6.42 -24.51 20.32
C VAL A 535 -7.42 -23.69 21.15
N ARG A 536 -7.08 -23.39 22.41
CA ARG A 536 -7.90 -22.56 23.31
C ARG A 536 -7.47 -21.11 23.22
N TYR A 537 -8.34 -20.23 22.72
CA TYR A 537 -7.95 -18.85 22.38
C TYR A 537 -7.63 -17.95 23.58
N HIS A 538 -8.31 -18.15 24.71
CA HIS A 538 -8.07 -17.37 25.94
C HIS A 538 -6.67 -17.60 26.53
N GLU A 539 -6.03 -18.72 26.18
CA GLU A 539 -4.67 -19.06 26.62
C GLU A 539 -3.57 -18.35 25.82
N LEU A 540 -3.91 -17.68 24.71
CA LEU A 540 -2.96 -17.08 23.75
C LEU A 540 -2.86 -15.55 23.87
N VAL A 541 -3.75 -14.92 24.65
CA VAL A 541 -3.78 -13.46 24.84
C VAL A 541 -2.89 -13.09 26.04
N LEU A 542 -1.88 -12.25 25.82
CA LEU A 542 -1.12 -11.64 26.90
C LEU A 542 -1.99 -10.56 27.55
N PHE A 543 -2.52 -10.81 28.75
CA PHE A 543 -3.04 -9.72 29.59
C PHE A 543 -1.86 -8.84 30.02
N GLY A 544 -1.61 -7.76 29.29
CA GLY A 544 -0.80 -6.65 29.78
C GLY A 544 -1.59 -5.94 30.87
N GLY A 545 -0.94 -5.63 32.00
CA GLY A 545 -1.57 -5.01 33.18
C GLY A 545 -2.24 -3.64 32.95
N ASP A 546 -2.20 -3.11 31.73
CA ASP A 546 -2.80 -1.82 31.38
C ASP A 546 -4.26 -1.94 30.89
N GLU A 547 -4.70 -3.10 30.40
CA GLU A 547 -6.11 -3.29 29.95
C GLU A 547 -7.07 -3.52 31.12
N VAL A 548 -6.60 -4.08 32.25
CA VAL A 548 -7.44 -4.32 33.46
C VAL A 548 -7.54 -3.07 34.35
N ALA A 549 -6.56 -2.17 34.30
CA ALA A 549 -6.60 -0.90 35.04
C ALA A 549 -7.61 0.10 34.43
N ALA A 550 -7.82 0.05 33.11
CA ALA A 550 -8.80 0.89 32.43
C ALA A 550 -10.25 0.46 32.68
N GLU A 551 -10.50 -0.83 32.93
CA GLU A 551 -11.84 -1.35 33.25
C GLU A 551 -12.21 -1.19 34.73
N THR A 552 -11.24 -0.92 35.62
CA THR A 552 -11.51 -0.64 37.05
C THR A 552 -11.57 0.85 37.38
N ALA A 553 -11.15 1.74 36.46
CA ALA A 553 -11.16 3.19 36.66
C ALA A 553 -12.44 3.90 36.15
N ASN A 554 -13.25 3.24 35.33
CA ASN A 554 -14.57 3.73 34.89
C ASN A 554 -15.68 2.88 35.50
N GLY A 555 -15.74 2.86 36.83
CA GLY A 555 -16.95 2.51 37.55
C GLY A 555 -17.87 3.73 37.58
N ASP A 556 -18.93 3.72 36.76
CA ASP A 556 -20.12 4.51 37.04
C ASP A 556 -20.93 3.77 38.13
N GLU A 557 -21.24 4.48 39.19
CA GLU A 557 -22.03 4.05 40.34
C GLU A 557 -23.49 3.78 39.93
N SER A 558 -23.77 2.64 39.30
CA SER A 558 -25.15 2.18 39.14
C SER A 558 -25.25 0.67 38.93
N ALA A 559 -24.66 -0.12 39.82
CA ALA A 559 -24.98 -1.55 39.96
C ALA A 559 -24.57 -2.08 41.34
N ALA A 560 -24.92 -1.35 42.40
CA ALA A 560 -25.05 -1.95 43.72
C ALA A 560 -26.42 -2.65 43.77
N LEU A 561 -26.41 -3.99 43.78
CA LEU A 561 -27.35 -4.90 44.44
C LEU A 561 -27.24 -6.26 43.76
N LEU A 562 -26.46 -7.17 44.37
CA LEU A 562 -26.84 -8.55 44.71
C LEU A 562 -25.56 -9.27 45.17
N GLU A 563 -25.47 -9.52 46.48
CA GLU A 563 -24.46 -10.39 47.07
C GLU A 563 -24.64 -11.86 46.64
N PRO A 564 -23.56 -12.67 46.66
CA PRO A 564 -23.60 -14.07 46.27
C PRO A 564 -23.90 -14.97 47.48
N GLU A 565 -25.05 -15.62 47.50
CA GLU A 565 -25.29 -16.77 48.39
C GLU A 565 -24.80 -18.08 47.76
N ALA A 566 -23.84 -18.69 48.47
CA ALA A 566 -23.66 -20.12 48.72
C ALA A 566 -23.74 -21.14 47.56
N SER A 567 -22.61 -21.81 47.32
CA SER A 567 -22.56 -23.18 46.78
C SER A 567 -23.22 -24.18 47.75
N PRO A 568 -23.89 -25.26 47.29
CA PRO A 568 -23.11 -26.46 46.98
C PRO A 568 -23.64 -27.38 45.86
N SER A 569 -22.71 -28.20 45.36
CA SER A 569 -22.86 -29.59 44.90
C SER A 569 -23.65 -29.92 43.61
N SER A 570 -22.86 -30.41 42.65
CA SER A 570 -23.07 -31.59 41.81
C SER A 570 -24.39 -31.76 41.04
N SER A 571 -24.20 -31.82 39.73
CA SER A 571 -24.90 -32.64 38.73
C SER A 571 -25.82 -31.91 37.75
N SER A 572 -25.80 -32.45 36.54
CA SER A 572 -26.55 -32.13 35.33
C SER A 572 -25.90 -31.14 34.35
N LYS A 573 -25.37 -31.77 33.29
CA LYS A 573 -25.15 -31.21 31.97
C LYS A 573 -26.51 -30.74 31.39
N SER A 574 -26.81 -29.45 31.43
CA SER A 574 -27.71 -28.80 30.47
C SER A 574 -27.82 -27.31 30.81
N ASN A 575 -27.13 -26.44 30.06
CA ASN A 575 -27.59 -25.05 29.81
C ASN A 575 -26.82 -24.27 28.75
N GLU A 576 -25.80 -24.82 28.07
CA GLU A 576 -25.18 -24.13 26.92
C GLU A 576 -25.98 -24.22 25.61
N ARG A 577 -27.11 -24.93 25.59
CA ARG A 577 -27.96 -25.08 24.39
C ARG A 577 -29.04 -24.00 24.23
N SER A 578 -29.36 -23.19 25.26
CA SER A 578 -30.50 -22.27 25.16
C SER A 578 -30.16 -20.88 24.62
N LEU A 579 -28.87 -20.49 24.59
CA LEU A 579 -28.45 -19.19 24.06
C LEU A 579 -28.27 -19.23 22.53
N LEU A 580 -27.74 -20.35 22.01
CA LEU A 580 -27.55 -20.56 20.56
C LEU A 580 -28.88 -20.78 19.81
N VAL A 581 -29.89 -21.35 20.47
CA VAL A 581 -31.23 -21.50 19.88
C VAL A 581 -31.97 -20.16 19.83
N ARG A 582 -31.83 -19.30 20.86
CA ARG A 582 -32.41 -17.95 20.83
C ARG A 582 -31.79 -17.04 19.78
N VAL A 583 -30.48 -17.13 19.59
CA VAL A 583 -29.78 -16.37 18.53
C VAL A 583 -30.04 -16.95 17.14
N ALA A 584 -30.31 -18.26 17.03
CA ALA A 584 -30.71 -18.86 15.75
C ALA A 584 -32.17 -18.53 15.39
N GLU A 585 -33.08 -18.49 16.36
CA GLU A 585 -34.48 -18.10 16.15
C GLU A 585 -34.63 -16.62 15.81
N GLU A 586 -33.83 -15.71 16.42
CA GLU A 586 -33.80 -14.28 16.04
C GLU A 586 -33.22 -14.04 14.63
N VAL A 587 -32.31 -14.89 14.15
CA VAL A 587 -31.72 -14.78 12.80
C VAL A 587 -32.62 -15.41 11.74
N GLU A 588 -33.46 -16.40 12.09
CA GLU A 588 -34.43 -17.00 11.16
C GLU A 588 -35.67 -16.09 10.96
N GLU A 589 -36.00 -15.25 11.95
CA GLU A 589 -37.13 -14.29 11.89
C GLU A 589 -36.81 -13.04 11.05
N GLU A 590 -35.54 -12.63 10.93
CA GLU A 590 -35.11 -11.51 10.06
C GLU A 590 -34.85 -11.89 8.59
N LEU A 591 -34.65 -13.18 8.28
CA LEU A 591 -34.33 -13.68 6.93
C LEU A 591 -35.51 -14.36 6.22
N GLY A 592 -36.67 -14.50 6.87
CA GLY A 592 -37.86 -15.15 6.34
C GLY A 592 -38.94 -14.17 5.87
N GLY A 593 -38.86 -13.64 4.65
CA GLY A 593 -39.99 -12.89 4.10
C GLY A 593 -39.75 -12.07 2.83
N HIS A 594 -39.32 -12.72 1.75
CA HIS A 594 -39.62 -12.40 0.34
C HIS A 594 -38.46 -12.87 -0.55
N LEU A 595 -38.63 -14.03 -1.20
CA LEU A 595 -38.20 -14.35 -2.57
C LEU A 595 -38.31 -15.88 -2.80
N LEU A 596 -39.55 -16.36 -2.80
CA LEU A 596 -39.93 -17.45 -3.69
C LEU A 596 -40.63 -16.80 -4.88
N ASP A 597 -39.87 -16.47 -5.93
CA ASP A 597 -40.43 -16.55 -7.26
C ASP A 597 -39.36 -17.02 -8.26
N LYS A 598 -39.77 -17.96 -9.10
CA LYS A 598 -38.90 -18.70 -10.03
C LYS A 598 -38.81 -17.96 -11.37
N GLY A 599 -37.57 -17.80 -11.88
CA GLY A 599 -37.25 -17.48 -13.29
C GLY A 599 -36.89 -16.01 -13.52
N PRO A 600 -35.79 -15.67 -14.24
CA PRO A 600 -35.10 -16.41 -15.29
C PRO A 600 -33.57 -16.51 -15.06
N LEU A 601 -33.08 -17.65 -14.57
CA LEU A 601 -31.64 -17.95 -14.49
C LEU A 601 -31.22 -19.09 -15.43
N LEU A 602 -32.18 -19.64 -16.18
CA LEU A 602 -31.95 -20.71 -17.16
C LEU A 602 -31.66 -20.18 -18.58
N ASP A 603 -32.08 -18.95 -18.91
CA ASP A 603 -31.80 -18.34 -20.23
C ASP A 603 -30.37 -17.76 -20.32
N TYR A 604 -29.73 -17.48 -19.18
CA TYR A 604 -28.36 -16.96 -19.15
C TYR A 604 -27.30 -18.07 -19.36
N PHE A 605 -27.62 -19.32 -19.02
CA PHE A 605 -26.71 -20.45 -19.18
C PHE A 605 -26.70 -21.04 -20.60
N GLN A 606 -27.68 -20.69 -21.44
CA GLN A 606 -27.79 -21.21 -22.81
C GLN A 606 -27.15 -20.29 -23.86
N CYS A 607 -26.71 -19.08 -23.48
CA CYS A 607 -26.02 -18.14 -24.38
C CYS A 607 -24.48 -18.29 -24.35
N ILE A 608 -23.92 -18.99 -23.35
CA ILE A 608 -22.46 -19.18 -23.20
C ILE A 608 -21.95 -20.45 -23.94
N THR A 609 -22.85 -21.31 -24.42
CA THR A 609 -22.47 -22.59 -25.06
C THR A 609 -22.34 -22.57 -26.59
N ASP A 610 -22.59 -21.45 -27.27
CA ASP A 610 -22.61 -21.40 -28.75
C ASP A 610 -21.48 -20.59 -29.43
N TYR A 611 -20.41 -20.23 -28.71
CA TYR A 611 -19.21 -19.69 -29.37
C TYR A 611 -18.23 -20.81 -29.76
N LYS A 612 -18.28 -21.20 -31.04
CA LYS A 612 -17.25 -22.02 -31.70
C LYS A 612 -15.90 -21.27 -31.68
N PHE A 613 -14.90 -21.86 -31.04
CA PHE A 613 -13.49 -21.46 -31.15
C PHE A 613 -12.96 -21.86 -32.54
N ASP A 614 -12.45 -20.88 -33.29
CA ASP A 614 -11.68 -21.09 -34.53
C ASP A 614 -10.17 -21.00 -34.19
N PRO A 615 -9.33 -22.00 -34.53
CA PRO A 615 -7.93 -22.01 -34.15
C PRO A 615 -7.06 -21.39 -35.25
N SER A 616 -6.52 -20.18 -35.03
CA SER A 616 -5.35 -19.71 -35.78
C SER A 616 -4.47 -18.77 -34.91
N PRO A 617 -3.17 -19.08 -34.71
CA PRO A 617 -2.30 -18.29 -33.85
C PRO A 617 -1.32 -17.43 -34.67
N VAL A 618 -1.70 -16.24 -35.13
CA VAL A 618 -0.72 -15.28 -35.71
C VAL A 618 -1.00 -13.79 -35.42
N LEU A 619 -2.19 -13.35 -35.03
CA LEU A 619 -2.54 -11.91 -35.13
C LEU A 619 -2.55 -11.07 -33.84
N LEU A 620 -1.95 -11.55 -32.73
CA LEU A 620 -1.87 -10.77 -31.47
C LEU A 620 -0.46 -10.27 -31.12
N LEU A 621 0.57 -10.67 -31.87
CA LEU A 621 1.98 -10.29 -31.64
C LEU A 621 2.43 -9.04 -32.43
N GLU A 622 1.64 -8.54 -33.39
CA GLU A 622 1.98 -7.33 -34.16
C GLU A 622 1.53 -6.00 -33.53
N ARG A 623 0.87 -5.99 -32.37
CA ARG A 623 0.33 -4.74 -31.76
C ARG A 623 1.01 -4.26 -30.48
N ILE A 624 2.04 -4.94 -29.97
CA ILE A 624 2.65 -4.57 -28.67
C ILE A 624 4.15 -4.22 -28.77
N VAL A 625 4.77 -4.33 -29.95
CA VAL A 625 6.17 -3.96 -30.14
C VAL A 625 6.26 -2.92 -31.25
N PHE A 626 6.08 -1.63 -30.94
CA PHE A 626 6.71 -0.47 -31.62
C PHE A 626 6.12 0.86 -31.07
N ALA A 627 6.83 1.50 -30.14
CA ALA A 627 6.73 2.95 -29.88
C ALA A 627 7.94 3.45 -29.06
N PHE A 628 9.14 3.35 -29.63
CA PHE A 628 10.27 4.22 -29.29
C PHE A 628 10.77 4.83 -30.60
N PRO A 629 10.79 6.17 -30.77
CA PRO A 629 11.39 6.76 -31.95
C PRO A 629 12.89 7.00 -31.68
N THR A 630 13.74 6.18 -32.30
CA THR A 630 15.15 6.49 -32.51
C THR A 630 15.35 6.99 -33.94
N ASN A 631 15.96 8.15 -34.06
CA ASN A 631 16.38 8.83 -35.30
C ASN A 631 17.21 7.93 -36.22
N ALA A 632 17.01 8.06 -37.53
CA ALA A 632 18.08 7.97 -38.53
C ALA A 632 17.72 8.75 -39.81
N THR A 633 18.75 9.39 -40.34
CA THR A 633 18.90 10.39 -41.43
C THR A 633 18.90 9.83 -42.86
N SER A 634 18.48 10.65 -43.83
CA SER A 634 19.09 10.93 -45.17
C SER A 634 17.97 11.42 -46.13
N ASP A 635 18.06 12.42 -47.01
CA ASP A 635 19.01 13.47 -47.41
C ASP A 635 18.19 14.45 -48.29
N ILE A 636 18.55 15.75 -48.33
CA ILE A 636 18.62 16.62 -49.53
C ILE A 636 19.13 18.02 -49.08
N GLU A 637 19.91 18.62 -49.98
CA GLU A 637 21.02 19.53 -49.75
C GLU A 637 20.71 21.04 -49.64
N SER A 638 21.72 21.73 -49.09
CA SER A 638 22.22 23.08 -49.45
C SER A 638 21.51 24.33 -48.92
N ALA A 639 22.18 25.05 -48.00
CA ALA A 639 22.84 26.35 -48.30
C ALA A 639 23.42 27.01 -47.02
N SER A 640 24.74 27.25 -47.06
CA SER A 640 25.57 28.31 -46.45
C SER A 640 25.11 29.09 -45.19
N SER A 641 26.02 29.14 -44.21
CA SER A 641 26.14 30.03 -43.02
C SER A 641 26.34 31.53 -43.41
N PRO A 642 26.29 32.54 -42.50
CA PRO A 642 27.13 32.67 -41.29
C PRO A 642 26.52 33.37 -40.03
N ASN A 643 27.26 33.26 -38.92
CA ASN A 643 27.15 33.95 -37.62
C ASN A 643 26.72 35.43 -37.68
N MET A 644 25.90 35.90 -36.71
CA MET A 644 26.10 37.21 -36.09
C MET A 644 25.45 37.37 -34.71
N GLN A 645 26.02 38.32 -33.97
CA GLN A 645 25.99 38.63 -32.54
C GLN A 645 24.64 38.92 -31.88
N VAL A 646 24.65 38.67 -30.57
CA VAL A 646 23.73 39.17 -29.53
C VAL A 646 23.64 40.69 -29.59
N ASP A 647 22.42 41.23 -29.67
CA ASP A 647 22.17 42.67 -29.50
C ASP A 647 21.01 42.94 -28.52
N THR A 648 21.31 43.80 -27.56
CA THR A 648 20.53 44.22 -26.40
C THR A 648 19.42 45.20 -26.79
N THR A 649 18.22 44.72 -27.13
CA THR A 649 17.04 45.61 -27.37
C THR A 649 15.67 45.07 -26.93
N GLN A 650 15.57 43.91 -26.29
CA GLN A 650 14.28 43.35 -25.86
C GLN A 650 13.70 43.94 -24.56
N GLU A 651 14.49 44.66 -23.76
CA GLU A 651 14.02 45.13 -22.44
C GLU A 651 13.30 46.49 -22.48
N GLN A 652 13.47 47.28 -23.55
CA GLN A 652 12.84 48.58 -23.72
C GLN A 652 11.44 48.48 -24.34
N VAL A 653 11.27 47.60 -25.35
CA VAL A 653 9.98 47.39 -26.05
C VAL A 653 8.92 46.78 -25.12
N SER A 654 9.33 45.96 -24.15
CA SER A 654 8.43 45.39 -23.14
C SER A 654 7.83 46.42 -22.17
N LYS A 655 8.50 47.55 -21.93
CA LYS A 655 8.04 48.56 -20.95
C LYS A 655 7.03 49.53 -21.55
N ASP A 656 7.15 49.84 -22.84
CA ASP A 656 6.22 50.76 -23.52
C ASP A 656 4.89 50.05 -23.85
N VAL A 657 4.92 48.77 -24.22
CA VAL A 657 3.69 47.97 -24.44
C VAL A 657 2.88 47.81 -23.14
N ARG A 658 3.53 47.66 -21.96
CA ARG A 658 2.84 47.62 -20.66
C ARG A 658 2.18 48.94 -20.26
N ARG A 659 2.68 50.08 -20.77
CA ARG A 659 2.19 51.42 -20.41
C ARG A 659 1.04 51.90 -21.30
N GLU A 660 0.96 51.40 -22.54
CA GLU A 660 -0.14 51.68 -23.46
C GLU A 660 -1.38 50.81 -23.16
N ILE A 661 -1.20 49.55 -22.74
CA ILE A 661 -2.31 48.61 -22.47
C ILE A 661 -3.05 48.92 -21.15
N SER A 662 -2.39 49.54 -20.16
CA SER A 662 -3.03 49.87 -18.87
C SER A 662 -4.05 51.02 -18.94
N LYS A 663 -4.29 51.61 -20.12
CA LYS A 663 -5.17 52.78 -20.29
C LYS A 663 -6.55 52.46 -20.89
N GLN A 664 -6.84 51.21 -21.27
CA GLN A 664 -8.14 50.81 -21.79
C GLN A 664 -8.84 49.80 -20.87
N ALA A 665 -9.38 50.30 -19.75
CA ALA A 665 -10.55 49.69 -19.13
C ALA A 665 -11.75 50.53 -19.58
N ILE A 666 -12.51 50.03 -20.57
CA ILE A 666 -13.66 50.75 -21.14
C ILE A 666 -14.86 49.79 -21.20
N PHE A 667 -15.86 50.09 -20.36
CA PHE A 667 -17.23 49.62 -20.48
C PHE A 667 -17.82 50.01 -21.84
N SER A 668 -18.50 49.08 -22.53
CA SER A 668 -19.40 49.40 -23.64
C SER A 668 -20.86 49.43 -23.14
N PRO A 669 -21.70 50.40 -23.54
CA PRO A 669 -22.78 50.95 -22.69
C PRO A 669 -24.20 50.38 -22.92
N ASP A 670 -24.39 49.33 -23.73
CA ASP A 670 -25.72 49.01 -24.28
C ASP A 670 -26.31 47.65 -23.87
N ALA A 671 -26.29 47.36 -22.56
CA ALA A 671 -27.24 46.42 -21.94
C ALA A 671 -27.50 46.83 -20.47
N ASN A 672 -28.58 47.56 -20.21
CA ASN A 672 -28.93 48.13 -18.88
C ASN A 672 -30.44 47.90 -18.62
N PRO A 673 -30.97 47.80 -17.35
CA PRO A 673 -30.75 48.78 -16.28
C PRO A 673 -30.83 48.23 -14.82
N THR A 674 -29.76 48.25 -14.00
CA THR A 674 -29.80 48.51 -12.51
C THR A 674 -28.51 48.18 -11.70
N GLY A 675 -27.56 47.38 -12.15
CA GLY A 675 -26.55 46.79 -11.24
C GLY A 675 -25.36 47.69 -10.89
N GLU A 676 -25.34 48.27 -9.69
CA GLU A 676 -24.15 48.90 -9.12
C GLU A 676 -22.96 47.92 -9.10
N LEU A 677 -21.74 48.35 -9.49
CA LEU A 677 -20.55 47.50 -9.40
C LEU A 677 -20.38 46.99 -7.96
N VAL A 678 -20.19 45.67 -7.79
CA VAL A 678 -20.00 45.07 -6.47
C VAL A 678 -18.71 45.59 -5.84
N LYS A 679 -18.83 46.48 -4.85
CA LYS A 679 -17.69 47.06 -4.12
C LYS A 679 -17.35 46.31 -2.84
N THR A 680 -18.32 45.57 -2.30
CA THR A 680 -18.24 44.87 -1.01
C THR A 680 -18.83 43.49 -1.18
N VAL A 681 -18.16 42.47 -0.63
CA VAL A 681 -18.65 41.08 -0.58
C VAL A 681 -18.92 40.68 0.86
N GLY A 682 -19.69 39.62 1.09
CA GLY A 682 -20.06 39.16 2.43
C GLY A 682 -21.32 39.79 2.98
N SER A 683 -21.62 39.43 4.23
CA SER A 683 -22.83 39.85 4.92
C SER A 683 -22.49 40.41 6.29
N SER A 684 -23.05 41.59 6.59
CA SER A 684 -22.96 42.22 7.92
C SER A 684 -23.60 41.36 9.00
N LYS A 685 -24.63 40.58 8.67
CA LYS A 685 -25.30 39.61 9.57
C LYS A 685 -24.31 38.61 10.17
N PHE A 686 -23.35 38.14 9.37
CA PHE A 686 -22.34 37.16 9.77
C PHE A 686 -20.97 37.80 10.02
N LYS A 687 -20.90 39.15 10.06
CA LYS A 687 -19.65 39.93 10.16
C LYS A 687 -18.60 39.52 9.12
N SER A 688 -19.02 39.08 7.93
CA SER A 688 -18.13 38.63 6.85
C SER A 688 -17.94 39.68 5.75
N ASP A 689 -18.50 40.87 5.93
CA ASP A 689 -18.46 42.00 5.01
C ASP A 689 -17.04 42.55 4.82
N MET A 690 -16.65 42.76 3.57
CA MET A 690 -15.37 43.38 3.24
C MET A 690 -15.27 44.00 1.84
N PRO A 691 -14.41 45.01 1.66
CA PRO A 691 -14.19 45.61 0.35
C PRO A 691 -13.57 44.60 -0.64
N LEU A 692 -14.15 44.49 -1.83
CA LEU A 692 -13.65 43.64 -2.92
C LEU A 692 -12.21 44.02 -3.31
N ALA A 693 -11.86 45.30 -3.22
CA ALA A 693 -10.51 45.81 -3.51
C ALA A 693 -9.43 45.16 -2.63
N GLU A 694 -9.72 44.81 -1.37
CA GLU A 694 -8.75 44.12 -0.51
C GLU A 694 -8.54 42.67 -0.93
N LEU A 695 -9.59 41.98 -1.40
CA LEU A 695 -9.49 40.62 -1.92
C LEU A 695 -8.74 40.57 -3.25
N ARG A 696 -9.00 41.55 -4.14
CA ARG A 696 -8.29 41.69 -5.42
C ARG A 696 -6.78 41.73 -5.25
N LYS A 697 -6.27 42.39 -4.19
CA LYS A 697 -4.83 42.42 -3.88
C LYS A 697 -4.23 41.03 -3.59
N LEU A 698 -5.05 40.05 -3.20
CA LEU A 698 -4.59 38.70 -2.85
C LEU A 698 -4.58 37.76 -4.04
N TYR A 699 -5.58 37.81 -4.94
CA TYR A 699 -5.63 36.91 -6.09
C TYR A 699 -5.10 37.53 -7.39
N LEU A 700 -5.03 38.86 -7.53
CA LEU A 700 -4.40 39.53 -8.68
C LEU A 700 -2.94 39.94 -8.40
N ARG A 701 -2.34 39.45 -7.31
CA ARG A 701 -0.97 39.82 -6.94
C ARG A 701 0.01 39.33 -8.02
N PRO A 702 0.96 40.16 -8.46
CA PRO A 702 2.05 39.66 -9.29
C PRO A 702 2.83 38.57 -8.52
N PRO A 703 3.34 37.56 -9.22
CA PRO A 703 4.12 36.48 -8.63
C PRO A 703 5.25 37.05 -7.76
N VAL A 704 5.41 36.54 -6.53
CA VAL A 704 6.53 36.94 -5.67
C VAL A 704 7.80 36.39 -6.30
N THR A 705 8.44 37.19 -7.13
CA THR A 705 9.79 36.93 -7.65
C THR A 705 10.76 37.15 -6.51
N LEU A 706 11.00 36.10 -5.72
CA LEU A 706 12.21 36.01 -4.93
C LEU A 706 13.37 35.94 -5.92
N SER A 707 13.85 37.10 -6.36
CA SER A 707 15.00 37.19 -7.27
C SER A 707 16.19 36.65 -6.50
N PRO A 708 16.72 35.46 -6.86
CA PRO A 708 17.85 34.90 -6.14
C PRO A 708 19.07 35.79 -6.39
N ILE A 709 19.74 36.20 -5.33
CA ILE A 709 21.01 36.90 -5.41
C ILE A 709 22.08 35.82 -5.44
N THR A 710 22.85 35.72 -6.51
CA THR A 710 23.99 34.82 -6.52
C THR A 710 25.09 35.40 -5.62
N ASN A 711 25.53 34.66 -4.60
CA ASN A 711 26.65 35.10 -3.77
C ASN A 711 27.99 34.93 -4.49
N GLU A 712 29.06 35.37 -3.84
CA GLU A 712 30.44 35.29 -4.33
C GLU A 712 30.94 33.87 -4.66
N HIS A 713 30.23 32.83 -4.21
CA HIS A 713 30.51 31.42 -4.48
C HIS A 713 29.62 30.82 -5.57
N GLY A 714 28.84 31.63 -6.30
CA GLY A 714 27.93 31.12 -7.33
C GLY A 714 26.68 30.44 -6.76
N MET A 715 26.41 30.55 -5.45
CA MET A 715 25.22 29.98 -4.82
C MET A 715 24.07 30.98 -4.83
N LEU A 716 22.86 30.51 -5.12
CA LEU A 716 21.65 31.32 -5.06
C LEU A 716 21.28 31.60 -3.59
N VAL A 717 21.24 32.88 -3.22
CA VAL A 717 20.82 33.38 -1.91
C VAL A 717 19.48 34.07 -2.08
N TYR A 718 18.48 33.58 -1.36
CA TYR A 718 17.18 34.23 -1.27
C TYR A 718 17.21 35.20 -0.09
N GLY A 719 17.11 36.51 -0.37
CA GLY A 719 17.13 37.56 0.64
C GLY A 719 15.95 37.43 1.62
N LYS A 720 16.21 37.67 2.90
CA LYS A 720 15.19 37.71 3.96
C LYS A 720 14.56 39.10 3.98
N ASP A 721 13.78 39.45 2.95
CA ASP A 721 12.90 40.61 3.07
C ASP A 721 11.93 40.36 4.23
N SER A 722 11.70 41.36 5.08
CA SER A 722 10.74 41.23 6.18
C SER A 722 9.36 40.95 5.59
N LYS A 723 8.91 39.70 5.66
CA LYS A 723 7.62 39.29 5.09
C LYS A 723 6.50 40.01 5.85
N THR A 724 5.95 41.07 5.25
CA THR A 724 4.75 41.74 5.75
C THR A 724 3.52 40.98 5.26
N TYR A 725 2.73 40.47 6.20
CA TYR A 725 1.49 39.75 5.89
C TYR A 725 0.34 40.73 5.60
N PRO A 726 -0.69 40.30 4.83
CA PRO A 726 -1.91 41.09 4.67
C PRO A 726 -2.56 41.39 6.02
N ALA A 727 -3.16 42.58 6.15
CA ALA A 727 -3.83 42.97 7.39
C ALA A 727 -5.10 42.15 7.62
N VAL A 728 -5.28 41.64 8.83
CA VAL A 728 -6.46 40.86 9.25
C VAL A 728 -7.24 41.58 10.35
N ARG A 729 -8.55 41.37 10.43
CA ARG A 729 -9.39 41.93 11.50
C ARG A 729 -8.94 41.37 12.85
N ARG A 730 -8.83 42.23 13.87
CA ARG A 730 -8.53 41.80 15.24
C ARG A 730 -9.82 41.41 15.96
N LEU A 731 -9.98 40.13 16.26
CA LEU A 731 -11.09 39.60 17.05
C LEU A 731 -10.72 39.50 18.54
N LYS A 732 -11.73 39.57 19.42
CA LYS A 732 -11.58 39.14 20.82
C LYS A 732 -11.42 37.61 20.85
N GLN A 733 -10.72 37.09 21.86
CA GLN A 733 -10.44 35.65 21.96
C GLN A 733 -11.71 34.79 21.91
N ALA A 734 -12.81 35.24 22.54
CA ALA A 734 -14.09 34.51 22.56
C ALA A 734 -14.85 34.52 21.22
N GLU A 735 -14.54 35.46 20.31
CA GLU A 735 -15.14 35.53 18.98
C GLU A 735 -14.30 34.78 17.93
N LYS A 736 -13.10 34.36 18.30
CA LYS A 736 -12.15 33.70 17.40
C LYS A 736 -12.44 32.21 17.35
N LYS A 737 -12.58 31.69 16.13
CA LYS A 737 -12.78 30.26 15.85
C LYS A 737 -11.53 29.66 15.24
N ARG A 738 -11.30 28.38 15.50
CA ARG A 738 -10.30 27.51 14.87
C ARG A 738 -11.00 26.77 13.74
N ILE A 739 -10.60 27.02 12.49
CA ILE A 739 -11.31 26.56 11.32
C ILE A 739 -10.40 25.69 10.46
N LEU A 740 -10.83 24.46 10.21
CA LEU A 740 -10.17 23.54 9.27
C LEU A 740 -10.79 23.68 7.88
N VAL A 741 -9.96 23.92 6.86
CA VAL A 741 -10.38 23.91 5.46
C VAL A 741 -9.62 22.80 4.72
N THR A 742 -10.31 21.70 4.42
CA THR A 742 -9.72 20.65 3.57
C THR A 742 -9.90 21.03 2.10
N GLY A 743 -8.89 20.84 1.25
CA GLY A 743 -8.94 21.36 -0.12
C GLY A 743 -8.73 22.88 -0.20
N GLY A 744 -8.20 23.48 0.87
CA GLY A 744 -8.02 24.93 0.99
C GLY A 744 -6.95 25.52 0.08
N ALA A 745 -6.11 24.71 -0.57
CA ALA A 745 -5.18 25.18 -1.61
C ALA A 745 -5.78 25.08 -3.04
N GLY A 746 -7.01 24.58 -3.17
CA GLY A 746 -7.77 24.56 -4.42
C GLY A 746 -8.37 25.92 -4.80
N PHE A 747 -9.14 25.94 -5.90
CA PHE A 747 -9.82 27.12 -6.41
C PHE A 747 -10.74 27.77 -5.37
N VAL A 748 -11.90 27.17 -5.06
CA VAL A 748 -12.86 27.73 -4.09
C VAL A 748 -12.26 27.80 -2.68
N GLY A 749 -11.51 26.77 -2.27
CA GLY A 749 -10.94 26.68 -0.93
C GLY A 749 -9.99 27.81 -0.59
N SER A 750 -9.17 28.27 -1.54
CA SER A 750 -8.24 29.37 -1.28
C SER A 750 -8.94 30.73 -1.12
N HIS A 751 -10.03 30.96 -1.85
CA HIS A 751 -10.86 32.16 -1.66
C HIS A 751 -11.60 32.14 -0.32
N LEU A 752 -12.08 30.96 0.11
CA LEU A 752 -12.65 30.79 1.44
C LEU A 752 -11.60 31.06 2.54
N VAL A 753 -10.37 30.54 2.38
CA VAL A 753 -9.26 30.81 3.29
C VAL A 753 -8.97 32.30 3.39
N ASP A 754 -8.90 33.02 2.27
CA ASP A 754 -8.69 34.48 2.28
C ASP A 754 -9.75 35.19 3.12
N ARG A 755 -11.03 34.83 2.93
CA ARG A 755 -12.14 35.41 3.70
C ARG A 755 -12.03 35.13 5.19
N LEU A 756 -11.81 33.88 5.57
CA LEU A 756 -11.70 33.48 6.98
C LEU A 756 -10.49 34.12 7.68
N MET A 757 -9.36 34.24 6.97
CA MET A 757 -8.17 34.92 7.47
C MET A 757 -8.44 36.41 7.70
N LEU A 758 -9.06 37.09 6.74
CA LEU A 758 -9.34 38.53 6.83
C LEU A 758 -10.41 38.84 7.89
N MET A 759 -11.32 37.89 8.16
CA MET A 759 -12.26 37.95 9.29
C MET A 759 -11.56 37.83 10.65
N GLY A 760 -10.32 37.35 10.71
CA GLY A 760 -9.49 37.29 11.92
C GLY A 760 -9.47 35.94 12.65
N HIS A 761 -9.91 34.87 12.00
CA HIS A 761 -9.95 33.52 12.57
C HIS A 761 -8.59 32.80 12.51
N ASP A 762 -8.44 31.70 13.27
CA ASP A 762 -7.31 30.79 13.14
C ASP A 762 -7.65 29.72 12.10
N VAL A 763 -6.94 29.71 10.98
CA VAL A 763 -7.25 28.87 9.81
C VAL A 763 -6.16 27.82 9.61
N THR A 764 -6.56 26.55 9.62
CA THR A 764 -5.72 25.41 9.24
C THR A 764 -6.17 24.87 7.89
N VAL A 765 -5.25 24.80 6.93
CA VAL A 765 -5.50 24.24 5.60
C VAL A 765 -4.89 22.84 5.51
N VAL A 766 -5.70 21.87 5.09
CA VAL A 766 -5.26 20.52 4.73
C VAL A 766 -5.43 20.29 3.23
N ASP A 767 -4.34 20.01 2.53
CA ASP A 767 -4.38 19.75 1.08
C ASP A 767 -3.24 18.81 0.66
N ASN A 768 -3.49 17.87 -0.25
CA ASN A 768 -2.45 16.99 -0.79
C ASN A 768 -1.76 17.57 -2.03
N LEU A 769 -2.26 18.71 -2.55
CA LEU A 769 -1.84 19.39 -3.77
C LEU A 769 -2.02 18.53 -5.03
N PHE A 770 -3.05 17.67 -5.06
CA PHE A 770 -3.36 16.88 -6.25
C PHE A 770 -3.87 17.75 -7.40
N THR A 771 -4.82 18.65 -7.13
CA THR A 771 -5.31 19.67 -8.07
C THR A 771 -5.16 21.09 -7.54
N GLY A 772 -4.87 21.26 -6.24
CA GLY A 772 -4.58 22.55 -5.62
C GLY A 772 -3.14 23.00 -5.84
N SER A 773 -2.87 24.28 -5.62
CA SER A 773 -1.54 24.88 -5.75
C SER A 773 -1.15 25.63 -4.50
N LYS A 774 0.10 25.46 -4.06
CA LYS A 774 0.65 26.21 -2.93
C LYS A 774 0.66 27.72 -3.19
N LYS A 775 0.78 28.15 -4.46
CA LYS A 775 0.72 29.56 -4.88
C LYS A 775 -0.59 30.23 -4.40
N ASN A 776 -1.69 29.48 -4.33
CA ASN A 776 -3.01 30.02 -3.96
C ASN A 776 -3.10 30.49 -2.50
N ILE A 777 -2.18 30.06 -1.63
CA ILE A 777 -2.21 30.34 -0.18
C ILE A 777 -0.87 30.87 0.36
N GLU A 778 0.10 31.14 -0.51
CA GLU A 778 1.49 31.43 -0.12
C GLU A 778 1.66 32.73 0.68
N HIS A 779 0.77 33.70 0.46
CA HIS A 779 0.73 34.97 1.16
C HIS A 779 0.40 34.83 2.65
N TRP A 780 -0.24 33.72 3.05
CA TRP A 780 -0.54 33.43 4.45
C TRP A 780 0.53 32.57 5.15
N ILE A 781 1.41 31.89 4.41
CA ILE A 781 2.39 30.97 5.01
C ILE A 781 3.33 31.72 5.97
N GLY A 782 3.29 31.32 7.24
CA GLY A 782 4.05 31.92 8.35
C GLY A 782 3.28 32.99 9.14
N HIS A 783 2.07 33.37 8.70
CA HIS A 783 1.20 34.23 9.49
C HIS A 783 0.80 33.51 10.80
N PRO A 784 0.77 34.18 11.97
CA PRO A 784 0.51 33.52 13.27
C PRO A 784 -0.84 32.82 13.44
N HIS A 785 -1.77 33.06 12.52
CA HIS A 785 -3.13 32.50 12.53
C HIS A 785 -3.38 31.56 11.35
N PHE A 786 -2.32 31.15 10.65
CA PHE A 786 -2.42 30.30 9.48
C PHE A 786 -1.46 29.12 9.54
N ASP A 787 -2.01 27.91 9.44
CA ASP A 787 -1.24 26.68 9.32
C ASP A 787 -1.58 25.97 8.00
N PHE A 788 -0.54 25.55 7.28
CA PHE A 788 -0.69 24.69 6.10
C PHE A 788 -0.10 23.31 6.36
N ILE A 789 -0.93 22.28 6.20
CA ILE A 789 -0.57 20.89 6.42
C ILE A 789 -0.77 20.14 5.11
N ARG A 790 0.34 19.70 4.52
CA ARG A 790 0.30 18.84 3.34
C ARG A 790 -0.14 17.43 3.75
N HIS A 791 -1.41 17.12 3.59
CA HIS A 791 -2.01 15.87 4.05
C HIS A 791 -3.17 15.44 3.14
N ASP A 792 -3.35 14.14 2.99
CA ASP A 792 -4.45 13.56 2.22
C ASP A 792 -5.56 13.10 3.17
N VAL A 793 -6.77 13.62 2.99
CA VAL A 793 -7.94 13.37 3.85
C VAL A 793 -8.33 11.90 3.95
N ILE A 794 -7.89 11.02 3.03
CA ILE A 794 -8.09 9.57 3.15
C ILE A 794 -7.36 8.96 4.36
N ASN A 795 -6.36 9.66 4.89
CA ASN A 795 -5.66 9.31 6.12
C ASN A 795 -6.25 10.10 7.29
N HIS A 796 -6.28 9.48 8.48
CA HIS A 796 -6.77 10.13 9.69
C HIS A 796 -5.94 11.39 9.99
N PHE A 797 -6.63 12.43 10.45
CA PHE A 797 -6.04 13.72 10.78
C PHE A 797 -6.64 14.17 12.12
N MET A 798 -5.78 14.51 13.08
CA MET A 798 -6.18 14.87 14.44
C MET A 798 -5.75 16.31 14.72
N VAL A 799 -6.74 17.18 14.94
CA VAL A 799 -6.54 18.59 15.29
C VAL A 799 -7.74 19.06 16.12
N GLU A 800 -7.55 20.04 16.97
CA GLU A 800 -8.64 20.66 17.74
C GLU A 800 -9.18 21.88 16.99
N VAL A 801 -10.41 21.79 16.51
CA VAL A 801 -11.06 22.83 15.69
C VAL A 801 -12.54 22.97 16.05
N ASP A 802 -13.10 24.14 15.76
CA ASP A 802 -14.49 24.47 16.06
C ASP A 802 -15.39 24.28 14.82
N GLN A 803 -14.81 24.47 13.62
CA GLN A 803 -15.51 24.32 12.34
C GLN A 803 -14.64 23.59 11.31
N ILE A 804 -15.28 22.79 10.45
CA ILE A 804 -14.64 22.07 9.35
C ILE A 804 -15.39 22.39 8.06
N TYR A 805 -14.71 23.04 7.11
CA TYR A 805 -15.15 23.18 5.73
C TYR A 805 -14.51 22.08 4.87
N HIS A 806 -15.31 21.08 4.46
CA HIS A 806 -14.83 19.93 3.73
C HIS A 806 -14.95 20.11 2.21
N LEU A 807 -13.90 20.64 1.58
CA LEU A 807 -13.79 20.90 0.14
C LEU A 807 -12.86 19.93 -0.62
N ALA A 808 -12.19 19.00 0.07
CA ALA A 808 -11.21 18.12 -0.57
C ALA A 808 -11.89 17.08 -1.48
N CYS A 809 -11.87 17.32 -2.78
CA CYS A 809 -12.25 16.37 -3.84
C CYS A 809 -11.80 16.93 -5.20
N PRO A 810 -11.26 16.12 -6.14
CA PRO A 810 -11.08 16.55 -7.53
C PRO A 810 -12.42 16.93 -8.16
N ALA A 811 -12.53 18.12 -8.77
CA ALA A 811 -13.83 18.69 -9.16
C ALA A 811 -14.08 18.75 -10.69
N SER A 812 -13.03 18.76 -11.53
CA SER A 812 -13.22 18.83 -12.98
C SER A 812 -13.27 17.43 -13.62
N PRO A 813 -14.08 17.22 -14.68
CA PRO A 813 -14.24 15.91 -15.31
C PRO A 813 -12.94 15.22 -15.71
N PRO A 814 -11.97 15.89 -16.36
CA PRO A 814 -10.69 15.25 -16.66
C PRO A 814 -9.96 14.77 -15.40
N HIS A 815 -9.96 15.56 -14.32
CA HIS A 815 -9.19 15.24 -13.11
C HIS A 815 -9.82 14.14 -12.26
N TYR A 816 -11.14 14.13 -12.08
CA TYR A 816 -11.79 13.09 -11.27
C TYR A 816 -11.90 11.76 -12.01
N GLN A 817 -11.97 11.78 -13.35
CA GLN A 817 -11.96 10.57 -14.18
C GLN A 817 -10.57 10.01 -14.41
N TYR A 818 -9.51 10.83 -14.29
CA TYR A 818 -8.13 10.38 -14.40
C TYR A 818 -7.80 9.27 -13.39
N ASN A 819 -8.34 9.36 -12.16
CA ASN A 819 -8.19 8.32 -11.14
C ASN A 819 -9.49 8.11 -10.37
N PRO A 820 -10.45 7.34 -10.93
CA PRO A 820 -11.79 7.20 -10.36
C PRO A 820 -11.76 6.55 -8.97
N ILE A 821 -10.82 5.61 -8.74
CA ILE A 821 -10.63 4.96 -7.44
C ILE A 821 -10.21 5.98 -6.38
N LYS A 822 -9.29 6.89 -6.72
CA LYS A 822 -8.86 7.95 -5.78
C LYS A 822 -9.96 8.96 -5.52
N THR A 823 -10.74 9.33 -6.53
CA THR A 823 -11.94 10.19 -6.38
C THR A 823 -12.92 9.58 -5.37
N VAL A 824 -13.31 8.31 -5.55
CA VAL A 824 -14.22 7.61 -4.63
C VAL A 824 -13.63 7.54 -3.22
N LYS A 825 -12.36 7.16 -3.06
CA LYS A 825 -11.71 7.13 -1.75
C LYS A 825 -11.71 8.49 -1.07
N THR A 826 -11.44 9.55 -1.82
CA THR A 826 -11.42 10.92 -1.28
C THR A 826 -12.81 11.33 -0.82
N SER A 827 -13.84 11.11 -1.64
CA SER A 827 -15.23 11.47 -1.30
C SER A 827 -15.81 10.62 -0.17
N VAL A 828 -15.46 9.33 -0.07
CA VAL A 828 -16.00 8.42 0.95
C VAL A 828 -15.11 8.39 2.20
N MET A 829 -13.86 7.93 2.08
CA MET A 829 -12.96 7.79 3.24
C MET A 829 -12.54 9.15 3.79
N GLY A 830 -12.35 10.15 2.92
CA GLY A 830 -12.07 11.52 3.36
C GLY A 830 -13.21 12.10 4.20
N THR A 831 -14.45 11.95 3.73
CA THR A 831 -15.64 12.38 4.49
C THR A 831 -15.79 11.60 5.80
N ILE A 832 -15.58 10.28 5.82
CA ILE A 832 -15.61 9.47 7.06
C ILE A 832 -14.59 9.99 8.08
N ASN A 833 -13.36 10.26 7.64
CA ASN A 833 -12.31 10.74 8.54
C ASN A 833 -12.62 12.13 9.09
N MET A 834 -13.14 13.05 8.27
CA MET A 834 -13.47 14.40 8.71
C MET A 834 -14.73 14.45 9.58
N LEU A 835 -15.73 13.61 9.32
CA LEU A 835 -16.89 13.43 10.20
C LEU A 835 -16.49 12.79 11.53
N GLY A 836 -15.58 11.80 11.50
CA GLY A 836 -15.00 11.22 12.71
C GLY A 836 -14.22 12.24 13.54
N LEU A 837 -13.48 13.14 12.88
CA LEU A 837 -12.83 14.28 13.54
C LEU A 837 -13.87 15.23 14.15
N ALA A 838 -14.89 15.63 13.37
CA ALA A 838 -15.96 16.53 13.81
C ALA A 838 -16.68 15.98 15.04
N LYS A 839 -17.02 14.69 15.04
CA LYS A 839 -17.60 13.97 16.19
C LYS A 839 -16.71 14.07 17.42
N ARG A 840 -15.41 13.79 17.28
CA ARG A 840 -14.45 13.76 18.39
C ARG A 840 -14.31 15.11 19.08
N VAL A 841 -14.15 16.18 18.29
CA VAL A 841 -13.88 17.53 18.82
C VAL A 841 -15.13 18.41 18.91
N LYS A 842 -16.30 17.83 18.59
CA LYS A 842 -17.60 18.52 18.51
C LYS A 842 -17.59 19.73 17.56
N ALA A 843 -16.84 19.63 16.47
CA ALA A 843 -16.82 20.68 15.45
C ALA A 843 -18.08 20.64 14.60
N ARG A 844 -18.54 21.82 14.16
CA ARG A 844 -19.55 21.92 13.10
C ARG A 844 -18.92 21.58 11.75
N PHE A 845 -19.55 20.70 10.98
CA PHE A 845 -19.03 20.16 9.74
C PHE A 845 -19.86 20.61 8.54
N LEU A 846 -19.23 21.25 7.55
CA LEU A 846 -19.87 21.60 6.28
C LEU A 846 -19.30 20.73 5.16
N LEU A 847 -20.16 19.94 4.53
CA LEU A 847 -19.86 19.21 3.30
C LEU A 847 -20.11 20.10 2.08
N THR A 848 -19.13 20.18 1.19
CA THR A 848 -19.36 20.68 -0.17
C THR A 848 -19.77 19.54 -1.10
N SER A 849 -21.08 19.43 -1.31
CA SER A 849 -21.69 18.58 -2.32
C SER A 849 -21.72 19.31 -3.67
N THR A 850 -22.49 18.81 -4.63
CA THR A 850 -22.46 19.26 -6.02
C THR A 850 -23.82 19.09 -6.69
N SER A 851 -24.10 19.90 -7.71
CA SER A 851 -25.26 19.69 -8.59
C SER A 851 -25.22 18.36 -9.35
N GLU A 852 -24.07 17.70 -9.49
CA GLU A 852 -23.99 16.38 -10.15
C GLU A 852 -24.74 15.29 -9.39
N ILE A 853 -25.08 15.48 -8.10
CA ILE A 853 -25.92 14.53 -7.36
C ILE A 853 -27.34 14.43 -7.95
N TYR A 854 -27.75 15.42 -8.75
CA TYR A 854 -28.99 15.43 -9.53
C TYR A 854 -28.87 14.65 -10.86
N GLY A 855 -27.65 14.41 -11.34
CA GLY A 855 -27.37 13.67 -12.57
C GLY A 855 -27.87 14.36 -13.84
N ASP A 856 -28.64 13.62 -14.63
CA ASP A 856 -29.39 14.12 -15.80
C ASP A 856 -30.85 14.38 -15.39
N PRO A 857 -31.17 15.59 -14.89
CA PRO A 857 -32.40 15.82 -14.15
C PRO A 857 -33.63 15.85 -15.05
N GLU A 858 -34.70 15.22 -14.59
CA GLU A 858 -36.03 15.28 -15.22
C GLU A 858 -36.85 16.49 -14.74
N GLU A 859 -36.41 17.14 -13.65
CA GLU A 859 -37.01 18.33 -13.05
C GLU A 859 -36.16 19.58 -13.32
N HIS A 860 -36.81 20.68 -13.67
CA HIS A 860 -36.14 21.96 -13.95
C HIS A 860 -36.99 23.16 -13.47
N PRO A 861 -36.47 24.07 -12.62
CA PRO A 861 -35.14 24.06 -12.00
C PRO A 861 -34.97 22.92 -10.98
N GLN A 862 -33.72 22.59 -10.63
CA GLN A 862 -33.42 21.52 -9.67
C GLN A 862 -33.60 22.03 -8.23
N LYS A 863 -34.58 21.46 -7.53
CA LYS A 863 -34.86 21.73 -6.11
C LYS A 863 -34.11 20.75 -5.20
N GLU A 864 -33.89 21.10 -3.94
CA GLU A 864 -33.21 20.22 -2.97
C GLU A 864 -33.98 18.94 -2.65
N SER A 865 -35.30 18.94 -2.86
CA SER A 865 -36.16 17.75 -2.70
C SER A 865 -35.98 16.70 -3.79
N TYR A 866 -35.43 17.06 -4.95
CA TYR A 866 -35.24 16.12 -6.06
C TYR A 866 -34.13 15.12 -5.74
N TRP A 867 -34.39 13.83 -5.98
CA TRP A 867 -33.46 12.75 -5.63
C TRP A 867 -32.34 12.54 -6.65
N GLY A 868 -32.49 13.08 -7.86
CA GLY A 868 -31.52 12.91 -8.94
C GLY A 868 -31.72 11.65 -9.77
N ARG A 869 -31.34 11.73 -11.04
CA ARG A 869 -31.27 10.60 -11.98
C ARG A 869 -29.81 10.42 -12.39
N VAL A 870 -29.09 9.58 -11.65
CA VAL A 870 -27.64 9.37 -11.79
C VAL A 870 -27.39 7.94 -12.28
N ASN A 871 -26.44 7.77 -13.20
CA ASN A 871 -25.96 6.45 -13.62
C ASN A 871 -24.86 5.97 -12.65
N PRO A 872 -25.10 4.91 -11.85
CA PRO A 872 -24.18 4.52 -10.77
C PRO A 872 -22.92 3.80 -11.26
N ILE A 873 -22.85 3.41 -12.54
CA ILE A 873 -21.71 2.70 -13.14
C ILE A 873 -21.09 3.46 -14.33
N GLY A 874 -21.60 4.65 -14.63
CA GLY A 874 -21.06 5.49 -15.70
C GLY A 874 -19.66 6.02 -15.39
N PRO A 875 -18.95 6.58 -16.39
CA PRO A 875 -17.59 7.11 -16.20
C PRO A 875 -17.53 8.25 -15.18
N ARG A 876 -18.63 8.98 -14.97
CA ARG A 876 -18.75 10.05 -13.97
C ARG A 876 -19.17 9.58 -12.58
N ALA A 877 -19.63 8.33 -12.44
CA ALA A 877 -20.16 7.79 -11.19
C ALA A 877 -19.18 7.87 -10.02
N CYS A 878 -17.87 7.80 -10.29
CA CYS A 878 -16.84 7.93 -9.26
C CYS A 878 -16.92 9.26 -8.47
N TYR A 879 -17.38 10.34 -9.12
CA TYR A 879 -17.61 11.64 -8.51
C TYR A 879 -19.06 11.75 -8.01
N ASP A 880 -20.03 11.42 -8.86
CA ASP A 880 -21.46 11.61 -8.61
C ASP A 880 -21.92 10.76 -7.41
N GLU A 881 -21.68 9.44 -7.44
CA GLU A 881 -22.00 8.54 -6.33
C GLU A 881 -21.11 8.79 -5.12
N GLY A 882 -19.85 9.20 -5.34
CA GLY A 882 -18.95 9.59 -4.26
C GLY A 882 -19.53 10.74 -3.43
N LYS A 883 -20.10 11.77 -4.09
CA LYS A 883 -20.72 12.92 -3.43
C LYS A 883 -22.09 12.58 -2.84
N ARG A 884 -22.90 11.75 -3.49
CA ARG A 884 -24.17 11.23 -2.94
C ARG A 884 -23.95 10.48 -1.63
N VAL A 885 -22.99 9.54 -1.61
CA VAL A 885 -22.62 8.79 -0.40
C VAL A 885 -22.04 9.72 0.68
N ALA A 886 -21.31 10.77 0.31
CA ALA A 886 -20.83 11.76 1.28
C ALA A 886 -21.99 12.51 1.97
N GLU A 887 -23.07 12.86 1.26
CA GLU A 887 -24.30 13.41 1.87
C GLU A 887 -24.93 12.38 2.82
N THR A 888 -25.06 11.12 2.39
CA THR A 888 -25.60 10.04 3.23
C THR A 888 -24.81 9.91 4.54
N LEU A 889 -23.48 9.83 4.46
CA LEU A 889 -22.60 9.75 5.63
C LEU A 889 -22.80 10.95 6.56
N THR A 890 -22.90 12.15 6.00
CA THR A 890 -23.09 13.38 6.78
C THR A 890 -24.37 13.32 7.60
N TYR A 891 -25.49 12.91 6.99
CA TYR A 891 -26.76 12.76 7.70
C TYR A 891 -26.79 11.55 8.65
N SER A 892 -26.08 10.46 8.34
CA SER A 892 -25.92 9.34 9.27
C SER A 892 -25.21 9.76 10.56
N TYR A 893 -24.12 10.53 10.46
CA TYR A 893 -23.41 11.07 11.63
C TYR A 893 -24.25 12.09 12.40
N GLN A 894 -25.06 12.90 11.72
CA GLN A 894 -26.01 13.78 12.39
C GLN A 894 -27.07 12.98 13.17
N ASN A 895 -27.66 11.98 12.55
CA ASN A 895 -28.77 11.22 13.14
C ASN A 895 -28.31 10.34 14.30
N GLN A 896 -27.21 9.60 14.12
CA GLN A 896 -26.69 8.64 15.09
C GLN A 896 -25.84 9.32 16.18
N ASP A 897 -24.90 10.18 15.78
CA ASP A 897 -23.88 10.73 16.67
C ASP A 897 -24.09 12.21 17.01
N LYS A 898 -25.16 12.83 16.50
CA LYS A 898 -25.52 14.24 16.74
C LYS A 898 -24.42 15.22 16.34
N VAL A 899 -23.63 14.87 15.32
CA VAL A 899 -22.68 15.81 14.72
C VAL A 899 -23.46 16.97 14.10
N ASP A 900 -23.02 18.20 14.35
CA ASP A 900 -23.64 19.40 13.79
C ASP A 900 -23.19 19.59 12.33
N VAL A 901 -24.09 19.37 11.36
CA VAL A 901 -23.74 19.28 9.94
C VAL A 901 -24.43 20.30 9.05
N ARG A 902 -23.77 20.70 7.97
CA ARG A 902 -24.28 21.55 6.89
C ARG A 902 -23.94 20.91 5.54
N VAL A 903 -24.83 20.98 4.56
CA VAL A 903 -24.60 20.43 3.22
C VAL A 903 -24.89 21.50 2.15
N ALA A 904 -23.85 21.92 1.42
CA ALA A 904 -23.98 22.84 0.30
C ALA A 904 -23.95 22.08 -1.03
N ARG A 905 -25.02 22.14 -1.83
CA ARG A 905 -25.03 21.60 -3.20
C ARG A 905 -24.61 22.69 -4.17
N ILE A 906 -23.35 22.63 -4.59
CA ILE A 906 -22.70 23.70 -5.36
C ILE A 906 -22.94 23.49 -6.86
N PHE A 907 -23.41 24.54 -7.53
CA PHE A 907 -23.56 24.60 -8.99
C PHE A 907 -22.29 25.18 -9.65
N ASN A 908 -22.24 25.17 -10.98
CA ASN A 908 -21.05 25.56 -11.74
C ASN A 908 -20.53 26.93 -11.30
N THR A 909 -19.32 26.95 -10.77
CA THR A 909 -18.67 28.15 -10.22
C THR A 909 -17.39 28.45 -10.99
N PHE A 910 -17.12 29.73 -11.24
CA PHE A 910 -15.93 30.22 -11.95
C PHE A 910 -15.32 31.46 -11.27
N GLY A 911 -14.06 31.76 -11.59
CA GLY A 911 -13.34 32.89 -11.01
C GLY A 911 -11.81 32.75 -11.05
N PRO A 912 -11.09 33.73 -10.47
CA PRO A 912 -9.64 33.68 -10.27
C PRO A 912 -9.17 32.42 -9.56
N ARG A 913 -7.94 31.94 -9.83
CA ARG A 913 -7.35 30.68 -9.29
C ARG A 913 -8.00 29.37 -9.75
N MET A 914 -9.00 29.43 -10.63
CA MET A 914 -9.41 28.24 -11.39
C MET A 914 -8.24 27.74 -12.25
N ASN A 915 -8.13 26.43 -12.45
CA ASN A 915 -7.06 25.87 -13.27
C ASN A 915 -7.27 26.28 -14.76
N ALA A 916 -6.21 26.70 -15.45
CA ALA A 916 -6.27 27.04 -16.87
C ALA A 916 -6.63 25.81 -17.73
N GLU A 917 -6.18 24.62 -17.30
CA GLU A 917 -6.46 23.32 -17.93
C GLU A 917 -7.62 22.58 -17.25
N ASP A 918 -8.50 23.32 -16.56
CA ASP A 918 -9.64 22.74 -15.86
C ASP A 918 -10.59 21.94 -16.78
N GLY A 919 -10.61 22.28 -18.07
CA GLY A 919 -11.32 21.55 -19.13
C GLY A 919 -12.81 21.86 -19.19
N ARG A 920 -13.34 22.73 -18.31
CA ARG A 920 -14.72 23.24 -18.39
C ARG A 920 -14.80 24.46 -19.31
N VAL A 921 -16.03 24.79 -19.72
CA VAL A 921 -16.29 25.78 -20.77
C VAL A 921 -15.74 27.18 -20.47
N VAL A 922 -15.79 27.63 -19.20
CA VAL A 922 -15.32 28.97 -18.83
C VAL A 922 -13.81 29.11 -18.96
N SER A 923 -13.02 28.18 -18.41
CA SER A 923 -11.56 28.23 -18.52
C SER A 923 -11.12 28.11 -19.97
N ASN A 924 -11.73 27.20 -20.74
CA ASN A 924 -11.35 26.97 -22.12
C ASN A 924 -11.59 28.21 -22.98
N PHE A 925 -12.77 28.84 -22.89
CA PHE A 925 -13.06 30.02 -23.68
C PHE A 925 -12.18 31.21 -23.31
N VAL A 926 -11.98 31.48 -22.02
CA VAL A 926 -11.13 32.59 -21.57
C VAL A 926 -9.68 32.40 -22.06
N ILE A 927 -9.13 31.19 -21.93
CA ILE A 927 -7.76 30.89 -22.37
C ILE A 927 -7.64 30.89 -23.90
N GLN A 928 -8.63 30.37 -24.62
CA GLN A 928 -8.65 30.39 -26.09
C GLN A 928 -8.65 31.83 -26.62
N ALA A 929 -9.55 32.68 -26.11
CA ALA A 929 -9.60 34.09 -26.47
C ALA A 929 -8.30 34.82 -26.11
N LEU A 930 -7.74 34.60 -24.91
CA LEU A 930 -6.48 35.23 -24.50
C LEU A 930 -5.27 34.81 -25.34
N LYS A 931 -5.30 33.62 -25.93
CA LYS A 931 -4.26 33.10 -26.84
C LYS A 931 -4.49 33.48 -28.31
N GLY A 932 -5.62 34.13 -28.63
CA GLY A 932 -6.01 34.43 -30.01
C GLY A 932 -6.32 33.18 -30.84
N VAL A 933 -6.77 32.09 -30.22
CA VAL A 933 -7.23 30.88 -30.93
C VAL A 933 -8.76 30.81 -30.91
N PRO A 934 -9.41 30.17 -31.91
CA PRO A 934 -10.86 30.13 -32.00
C PRO A 934 -11.55 29.52 -30.76
N LEU A 935 -12.70 30.08 -30.37
CA LEU A 935 -13.56 29.54 -29.32
C LEU A 935 -14.31 28.31 -29.83
N THR A 936 -14.12 27.17 -29.19
CA THR A 936 -14.68 25.89 -29.66
C THR A 936 -15.99 25.53 -28.96
N ILE A 937 -17.13 25.73 -29.63
CA ILE A 937 -18.44 25.28 -29.15
C ILE A 937 -18.69 23.86 -29.62
N TYR A 938 -19.03 22.93 -28.73
CA TYR A 938 -19.45 21.57 -29.12
C TYR A 938 -20.96 21.55 -29.36
N GLY A 939 -21.39 21.13 -30.56
CA GLY A 939 -22.78 21.19 -31.01
C GLY A 939 -23.15 22.55 -31.61
N ASP A 940 -24.42 22.94 -31.46
CA ASP A 940 -24.96 24.22 -31.95
C ASP A 940 -24.88 25.36 -30.92
N GLY A 941 -24.46 25.05 -29.68
CA GLY A 941 -24.33 26.01 -28.58
C GLY A 941 -25.65 26.38 -27.90
N ALA A 942 -26.76 25.70 -28.21
CA ALA A 942 -28.09 25.97 -27.65
C ALA A 942 -28.27 25.45 -26.20
N GLN A 943 -27.40 24.54 -25.75
CA GLN A 943 -27.44 24.02 -24.39
C GLN A 943 -27.20 25.13 -23.35
N THR A 944 -27.95 25.08 -22.24
CA THR A 944 -27.90 26.13 -21.21
C THR A 944 -27.10 25.70 -19.99
N ARG A 945 -26.42 26.65 -19.38
CA ARG A 945 -25.73 26.50 -18.09
C ARG A 945 -25.98 27.73 -17.24
N SER A 946 -26.02 27.55 -15.93
CA SER A 946 -25.91 28.65 -14.99
C SER A 946 -24.50 28.73 -14.41
N PHE A 947 -23.98 29.94 -14.26
CA PHE A 947 -22.62 30.19 -13.80
C PHE A 947 -22.63 31.12 -12.59
N GLN A 948 -22.04 30.66 -11.49
CA GLN A 948 -21.90 31.41 -10.26
C GLN A 948 -20.48 31.96 -10.15
N TYR A 949 -20.34 33.21 -9.69
CA TYR A 949 -19.03 33.76 -9.39
C TYR A 949 -18.53 33.29 -8.02
N VAL A 950 -17.21 33.05 -7.88
CA VAL A 950 -16.62 32.43 -6.69
C VAL A 950 -16.89 33.18 -5.38
N HIS A 951 -16.98 34.51 -5.40
CA HIS A 951 -17.25 35.28 -4.18
C HIS A 951 -18.68 35.11 -3.67
N ASP A 952 -19.68 34.97 -4.56
CA ASP A 952 -21.04 34.64 -4.16
C ASP A 952 -21.09 33.25 -3.50
N LEU A 953 -20.37 32.27 -4.05
CA LEU A 953 -20.29 30.94 -3.45
C LEU A 953 -19.68 31.01 -2.04
N VAL A 954 -18.57 31.71 -1.87
CA VAL A 954 -17.92 31.84 -0.56
C VAL A 954 -18.83 32.52 0.46
N ASP A 955 -19.60 33.53 0.04
CA ASP A 955 -20.62 34.16 0.89
C ASP A 955 -21.70 33.17 1.33
N GLY A 956 -22.17 32.34 0.39
CA GLY A 956 -23.14 31.28 0.67
C GLY A 956 -22.60 30.22 1.63
N LEU A 957 -21.34 29.80 1.47
CA LEU A 957 -20.69 28.81 2.34
C LEU A 957 -20.51 29.34 3.78
N ILE A 958 -20.10 30.61 3.93
CA ILE A 958 -19.97 31.24 5.26
C ILE A 958 -21.36 31.40 5.90
N ALA A 959 -22.34 31.90 5.15
CA ALA A 959 -23.72 32.05 5.64
C ALA A 959 -24.32 30.72 6.09
N LEU A 960 -24.12 29.64 5.31
CA LEU A 960 -24.62 28.31 5.66
C LEU A 960 -23.95 27.75 6.91
N MET A 961 -22.63 27.89 7.06
CA MET A 961 -21.89 27.44 8.24
C MET A 961 -22.37 28.14 9.52
N GLU A 962 -22.64 29.44 9.44
CA GLU A 962 -23.09 30.25 10.58
C GLU A 962 -24.60 30.11 10.85
N SER A 963 -25.38 29.57 9.92
CA SER A 963 -26.81 29.30 10.09
C SER A 963 -27.08 28.07 10.96
N ASP A 964 -28.35 27.90 11.37
CA ASP A 964 -28.87 26.68 12.02
C ASP A 964 -29.47 25.68 11.02
N ALA A 965 -29.37 25.94 9.71
CA ALA A 965 -29.98 25.12 8.66
C ALA A 965 -29.21 23.81 8.44
N THR A 966 -29.81 22.67 8.72
CA THR A 966 -29.13 21.36 8.55
C THR A 966 -29.48 20.65 7.24
N ASP A 967 -30.62 20.98 6.64
CA ASP A 967 -31.04 20.42 5.34
C ASP A 967 -30.09 20.89 4.21
N PRO A 968 -30.00 20.14 3.09
CA PRO A 968 -29.17 20.57 1.98
C PRO A 968 -29.63 21.92 1.43
N VAL A 969 -28.69 22.77 1.01
CA VAL A 969 -29.01 24.06 0.40
C VAL A 969 -28.27 24.19 -0.93
N ASN A 970 -29.01 24.52 -1.99
CA ASN A 970 -28.42 24.85 -3.28
C ASN A 970 -27.72 26.20 -3.22
N LEU A 971 -26.45 26.22 -3.62
CA LEU A 971 -25.67 27.45 -3.82
C LEU A 971 -25.30 27.53 -5.30
N GLY A 972 -25.85 28.52 -5.99
CA GLY A 972 -25.68 28.72 -7.42
C GLY A 972 -26.32 30.02 -7.89
N ASN A 973 -26.09 30.38 -9.16
CA ASN A 973 -26.80 31.47 -9.81
C ASN A 973 -28.00 30.90 -10.60
N PRO A 974 -29.24 31.40 -10.41
CA PRO A 974 -30.41 30.92 -11.16
C PRO A 974 -30.50 31.49 -12.59
N GLU A 975 -29.61 32.41 -12.99
CA GLU A 975 -29.51 32.90 -14.37
C GLU A 975 -28.95 31.80 -15.30
N GLU A 976 -29.68 31.51 -16.39
CA GLU A 976 -29.24 30.58 -17.44
C GLU A 976 -28.73 31.34 -18.66
N TYR A 977 -27.61 30.87 -19.21
CA TYR A 977 -27.02 31.35 -20.45
C TYR A 977 -26.86 30.17 -21.40
N THR A 978 -27.10 30.38 -22.69
CA THR A 978 -26.67 29.42 -23.72
C THR A 978 -25.14 29.42 -23.82
N ILE A 979 -24.53 28.30 -24.20
CA ILE A 979 -23.08 28.24 -24.41
C ILE A 979 -22.65 29.23 -25.50
N LYS A 980 -23.50 29.45 -26.51
CA LYS A 980 -23.26 30.48 -27.54
C LYS A 980 -23.23 31.89 -26.96
N GLN A 981 -24.25 32.31 -26.21
CA GLN A 981 -24.26 33.62 -25.54
C GLN A 981 -23.04 33.78 -24.63
N PHE A 982 -22.66 32.71 -23.93
CA PHE A 982 -21.51 32.74 -23.03
C PHE A 982 -20.18 32.90 -23.79
N ALA A 983 -20.02 32.24 -24.94
CA ALA A 983 -18.86 32.42 -25.82
C ALA A 983 -18.79 33.85 -26.38
N GLU A 984 -19.94 34.42 -26.77
CA GLU A 984 -20.03 35.81 -27.24
C GLU A 984 -19.63 36.80 -26.14
N ILE A 985 -20.11 36.63 -24.90
CA ILE A 985 -19.71 37.48 -23.76
C ILE A 985 -18.19 37.41 -23.53
N ILE A 986 -17.59 36.21 -23.54
CA ILE A 986 -16.14 36.07 -23.33
C ILE A 986 -15.34 36.69 -24.47
N ARG A 987 -15.74 36.45 -25.72
CA ARG A 987 -15.14 37.09 -26.90
C ARG A 987 -15.18 38.60 -26.73
N ASP A 988 -16.34 39.14 -26.35
CA ASP A 988 -16.56 40.59 -26.27
C ASP A 988 -15.77 41.25 -25.12
N VAL A 989 -15.46 40.52 -24.05
CA VAL A 989 -14.63 40.99 -22.92
C VAL A 989 -13.13 40.85 -23.21
N VAL A 990 -12.71 39.84 -23.99
CA VAL A 990 -11.29 39.52 -24.20
C VAL A 990 -10.76 40.12 -25.50
N ASP A 991 -11.36 39.74 -26.63
CA ASP A 991 -10.99 40.16 -27.99
C ASP A 991 -12.11 39.85 -29.00
N ASN A 992 -12.80 40.91 -29.45
CA ASN A 992 -13.91 40.85 -30.41
C ASN A 992 -13.55 40.19 -31.74
N SER A 993 -12.26 40.06 -32.07
CA SER A 993 -11.80 39.45 -33.32
C SER A 993 -11.69 37.92 -33.25
N THR A 994 -11.82 37.31 -32.07
CA THR A 994 -11.72 35.86 -31.89
C THR A 994 -12.86 35.13 -32.61
N GLU A 995 -12.52 34.21 -33.51
CA GLU A 995 -13.50 33.38 -34.22
C GLU A 995 -14.18 32.39 -33.26
N ILE A 996 -15.48 32.11 -33.48
CA ILE A 996 -16.23 31.07 -32.78
C ILE A 996 -16.52 29.95 -33.76
N ILE A 997 -16.05 28.73 -33.46
CA ILE A 997 -16.20 27.55 -34.32
C ILE A 997 -17.01 26.45 -33.63
N ASN A 998 -17.79 25.70 -34.43
CA ASN A 998 -18.58 24.58 -33.95
C ASN A 998 -17.87 23.25 -34.20
N MET A 999 -17.80 22.42 -33.16
CA MET A 999 -17.24 21.06 -33.15
C MET A 999 -18.37 20.03 -33.01
N PRO A 1000 -18.15 18.74 -33.33
CA PRO A 1000 -19.15 17.69 -33.13
C PRO A 1000 -19.64 17.63 -31.67
N ALA A 1001 -20.92 17.37 -31.46
CA ALA A 1001 -21.51 17.32 -30.12
C ALA A 1001 -20.86 16.24 -29.25
N THR A 1002 -20.62 16.54 -27.97
CA THR A 1002 -20.11 15.59 -26.98
C THR A 1002 -21.21 14.66 -26.49
N THR A 1003 -20.93 13.36 -26.45
CA THR A 1003 -21.84 12.33 -25.92
C THR A 1003 -22.17 12.59 -24.43
N ASP A 1004 -23.44 12.48 -24.06
CA ASP A 1004 -23.95 12.63 -22.68
C ASP A 1004 -23.67 13.99 -21.98
N ASP A 1005 -23.58 15.09 -22.74
CA ASP A 1005 -23.55 16.44 -22.14
C ASP A 1005 -24.97 16.86 -21.72
N PRO A 1006 -25.22 17.19 -20.43
CA PRO A 1006 -26.54 17.57 -19.95
C PRO A 1006 -27.12 18.74 -20.77
N GLN A 1007 -28.39 18.68 -21.13
CA GLN A 1007 -28.97 19.73 -21.98
C GLN A 1007 -29.24 21.02 -21.20
N ARG A 1008 -29.66 20.92 -19.94
CA ARG A 1008 -30.04 22.07 -19.10
C ARG A 1008 -29.72 21.83 -17.63
N ARG A 1009 -29.27 22.86 -16.91
CA ARG A 1009 -29.04 22.81 -15.46
C ARG A 1009 -29.19 24.20 -14.85
N ARG A 1010 -30.11 24.33 -13.88
CA ARG A 1010 -30.49 25.58 -13.22
C ARG A 1010 -30.87 25.33 -11.76
N PRO A 1011 -30.20 25.98 -10.79
CA PRO A 1011 -30.55 25.85 -9.38
C PRO A 1011 -31.86 26.56 -9.06
N ASP A 1012 -32.70 25.94 -8.24
CA ASP A 1012 -33.66 26.67 -7.40
C ASP A 1012 -32.94 27.07 -6.10
N ILE A 1013 -32.86 28.38 -5.83
CA ILE A 1013 -32.17 28.95 -4.66
C ILE A 1013 -33.14 29.51 -3.61
N THR A 1014 -34.44 29.21 -3.71
CA THR A 1014 -35.47 29.72 -2.78
C THR A 1014 -35.13 29.40 -1.33
N ARG A 1015 -34.55 28.22 -1.06
CA ARG A 1015 -34.12 27.82 0.30
C ARG A 1015 -32.96 28.68 0.81
N ALA A 1016 -31.98 29.00 -0.03
CA ALA A 1016 -30.86 29.85 0.37
C ALA A 1016 -31.33 31.29 0.67
N GLN A 1017 -32.25 31.82 -0.13
CA GLN A 1017 -32.85 33.13 0.10
C GLN A 1017 -33.64 33.18 1.41
N THR A 1018 -34.49 32.18 1.66
CA THR A 1018 -35.38 32.14 2.82
C THR A 1018 -34.66 31.83 4.13
N VAL A 1019 -33.71 30.89 4.12
CA VAL A 1019 -33.07 30.39 5.34
C VAL A 1019 -31.78 31.15 5.67
N LEU A 1020 -31.00 31.52 4.65
CA LEU A 1020 -29.72 32.20 4.84
C LEU A 1020 -29.84 33.73 4.68
N GLY A 1021 -30.81 34.19 3.87
CA GLY A 1021 -30.85 35.56 3.38
C GLY A 1021 -29.75 35.80 2.34
N TRP A 1022 -29.44 34.79 1.52
CA TRP A 1022 -28.37 34.81 0.54
C TRP A 1022 -28.92 34.70 -0.89
N GLU A 1023 -28.35 35.48 -1.79
CA GLU A 1023 -28.52 35.40 -3.24
C GLU A 1023 -27.24 35.90 -3.93
N PRO A 1024 -26.96 35.47 -5.18
CA PRO A 1024 -25.80 35.94 -5.93
C PRO A 1024 -25.92 37.44 -6.27
N THR A 1025 -24.82 38.16 -6.14
CA THR A 1025 -24.74 39.61 -6.34
C THR A 1025 -23.92 40.01 -7.56
N PHE A 1026 -23.01 39.15 -8.02
CA PHE A 1026 -22.22 39.42 -9.22
C PHE A 1026 -23.00 39.03 -10.48
N SER A 1027 -22.99 39.93 -11.46
CA SER A 1027 -23.38 39.53 -12.81
C SER A 1027 -22.31 38.64 -13.43
N VAL A 1028 -22.72 37.77 -14.37
CA VAL A 1028 -21.77 36.89 -15.07
C VAL A 1028 -20.70 37.69 -15.82
N ALA A 1029 -21.07 38.81 -16.44
CA ALA A 1029 -20.13 39.70 -17.13
C ALA A 1029 -19.05 40.26 -16.18
N GLN A 1030 -19.45 40.79 -15.01
CA GLN A 1030 -18.50 41.29 -14.00
C GLN A 1030 -17.55 40.18 -13.51
N GLY A 1031 -18.08 38.98 -13.27
CA GLY A 1031 -17.25 37.84 -12.87
C GLY A 1031 -16.26 37.41 -13.97
N ILE A 1032 -16.64 37.51 -15.25
CA ILE A 1032 -15.76 37.18 -16.38
C ILE A 1032 -14.63 38.21 -16.47
N GLU A 1033 -14.91 39.50 -16.32
CA GLU A 1033 -13.88 40.55 -16.30
C GLU A 1033 -12.79 40.28 -15.26
N GLU A 1034 -13.18 39.98 -14.00
CA GLU A 1034 -12.25 39.62 -12.93
C GLU A 1034 -11.43 38.36 -13.26
N THR A 1035 -12.07 37.36 -13.89
CA THR A 1035 -11.44 36.10 -14.28
C THR A 1035 -10.42 36.31 -15.41
N VAL A 1036 -10.76 37.13 -16.40
CA VAL A 1036 -9.90 37.51 -17.53
C VAL A 1036 -8.68 38.28 -17.02
N GLU A 1037 -8.89 39.24 -16.11
CA GLU A 1037 -7.79 40.00 -15.51
C GLU A 1037 -6.81 39.09 -14.77
N TYR A 1038 -7.32 38.12 -14.00
CA TYR A 1038 -6.49 37.10 -13.36
C TYR A 1038 -5.66 36.29 -14.37
N PHE A 1039 -6.31 35.71 -15.40
CA PHE A 1039 -5.60 34.88 -16.38
C PHE A 1039 -4.61 35.69 -17.22
N ARG A 1040 -4.92 36.94 -17.56
CA ARG A 1040 -4.00 37.85 -18.27
C ARG A 1040 -2.70 38.08 -17.48
N ASN A 1041 -2.77 38.14 -16.15
CA ASN A 1041 -1.60 38.31 -15.28
C ASN A 1041 -0.73 37.05 -15.18
N ILE A 1042 -1.33 35.85 -15.21
CA ILE A 1042 -0.60 34.59 -15.04
C ILE A 1042 -0.21 33.91 -16.37
N LEU A 1043 -0.82 34.29 -17.49
CA LEU A 1043 -0.53 33.70 -18.81
C LEU A 1043 0.95 33.76 -19.20
N PRO A 1044 1.73 34.83 -18.88
CA PRO A 1044 3.17 34.82 -19.16
C PRO A 1044 3.98 33.76 -18.39
N GLU A 1045 3.42 33.18 -17.31
CA GLU A 1045 4.05 32.10 -16.54
C GLU A 1045 3.64 30.70 -16.99
N LEU A 1046 2.55 30.57 -17.77
CA LEU A 1046 1.97 29.32 -18.27
C LEU A 1046 2.54 29.00 -19.65
#